data_AF-A0A1I3TKR1-F1
#
_entry.id   AF-A0A1I3TKR1-F1
#
_cell.length_a   1.000
_cell.length_b   1.000
_cell.length_c   1.000
_cell.angle_alpha   90.00
_cell.angle_beta   90.00
_cell.angle_gamma   90.00
#
_symmetry.space_group_name_H-M   'P 1'
#
loop_
_entity.id
_entity.type
_entity.pdbx_description
1 polymer ?
#
loop_
_entity_poly.entity_id
_entity_poly.type
_entity_poly.pdbx_seq_one_letter_code
_entity_poly.pdbx_strand_id
1 'polypeptide(L)'
;MCQQLESRLLMTIDFTFVYAGGNTIGFNDPVNGSTYRSQLESCADTLGTWFETDTTIKIRVTSESDPSGNWLASASPIDTSVVHTQGFNNGGIPWIKATGGGDANGTGNDANIEVNFANSFATGLGVGAGQEDLVATYMHELMHAIGFVSNVTQGGGSYFDTSTQWSLYDKYLSDANGTPIINQTTFVLNKTLWNTVKVGGTSPSTGLFFNGPNARAANGNQPVALYSPAVWAQGSSDGSHVRDNSGSINVDDYLMVANGVSGRVNGRVLNPVEFAMMKDAGLNMVQPGLDLVQTDGSTIVTESGGTDTFSVRLKTRPLANVIVNVGNSNAGEVSLDKLQLTFTPDNWNVPQIVTATGVADHQIDPDAAVGIDLTFAQRDDTYKFAGTAAFTATNVNADFPVPARTYVVTTLLDQPLNGAGDTDGLLSLREALAAANANSAFGDALPGSPDFADSITFAPELGGGTISLGGVLSITDDLTITGPGAGSQTIDGQNLYQIFNIALTDFTGQVNISGLTLTNGNNSMGGAVFSLGADLALSGMSFQSNHASYQGGAVFQMTGALSVTDSVFNGNTADDGGGAIHADGGPLLEIHRSTFTGNTAKYGGAIDSFANELILQDSTLSGNFASSLGGAMILDNSSAKISNSTLVLNSAGGNGGAIYNERGELVLRNTTVVGNRANADNIPGGNGGGVWTFNATDTSTAIYNSIVAGNYTGLTLNANQTMGSADEFKGKALVAMSSHNIIGTTSSAGGLTNGTNGNLLAVNWTTVVANLLVSGIKAPDLKNNGGPTKTVALIANSPALNAGNANEAVDASGNALASDQRGTGFLRSSGSTIDIGAFETQVNVAPVIASFDGNVAFAGPAVVLDADATVSDSDSLDFSAGKLTVSLTANGQGSDVLAIRNQGTGTGQIGVSDSNVTFAGVVIGTFTGGKNKVGLSITFNANATPSAVQALLRNITFINSTATRSTVTRTVRVIVTDGDGGTSVAVTKSITVAAPNDPPVVGAFAGGVNYSPGGNAVALDDDATVNDADSANFDSGTLTISLTANGQSTDVLAIRNDGTGAGQIGVSGGNVSFGGVTIGTFTGGTSKVGLKITFNASSTPVAIQALLRAITFKSTLANPVTTARTVRAILTDGDGGTSAAVTKAINIV
;
A
#
# COMPACT_ATOMS: atom_id res chain seq x y z
N MET A 1 -20.65 34.23 2.97
CA MET A 1 -21.99 34.88 3.00
C MET A 1 -22.35 35.12 4.47
N CYS A 2 -21.82 36.18 5.09
CA CYS A 2 -22.00 36.51 6.52
C CYS A 2 -22.28 38.00 6.73
N GLN A 3 -23.14 38.59 5.89
CA GLN A 3 -23.74 39.89 6.16
C GLN A 3 -25.14 39.65 6.74
N GLN A 4 -25.24 39.56 8.07
CA GLN A 4 -26.41 39.97 8.86
C GLN A 4 -26.11 39.87 10.37
N LEU A 5 -25.13 40.64 10.85
CA LEU A 5 -24.99 40.94 12.29
C LEU A 5 -24.69 42.42 12.52
N GLU A 6 -25.10 43.29 11.59
CA GLU A 6 -25.18 44.72 11.86
C GLU A 6 -26.51 45.03 12.57
N SER A 7 -26.37 45.69 13.72
CA SER A 7 -27.41 46.32 14.55
C SER A 7 -28.50 45.43 15.16
N ARG A 8 -28.16 44.69 16.22
CA ARG A 8 -29.04 44.72 17.40
C ARG A 8 -28.78 46.05 18.11
N LEU A 9 -29.39 47.11 17.56
CA LEU A 9 -29.58 48.37 18.27
C LEU A 9 -30.33 48.07 19.58
N LEU A 10 -29.91 48.77 20.64
CA LEU A 10 -30.44 48.92 22.00
C LEU A 10 -31.95 48.63 22.18
N MET A 11 -32.40 47.40 21.94
CA MET A 11 -33.78 47.02 22.27
C MET A 11 -33.80 46.66 23.74
N THR A 12 -34.33 47.57 24.54
CA THR A 12 -34.62 47.40 25.97
C THR A 12 -35.93 48.10 26.29
N ILE A 13 -36.61 47.66 27.33
CA ILE A 13 -37.77 48.40 27.83
C ILE A 13 -37.29 49.47 28.80
N ASP A 14 -37.59 50.72 28.51
CA ASP A 14 -37.36 51.85 29.42
C ASP A 14 -38.61 52.07 30.28
N PHE A 15 -38.50 51.91 31.59
CA PHE A 15 -39.60 52.17 32.51
C PHE A 15 -39.58 53.62 32.97
N THR A 16 -40.71 54.31 32.85
CA THR A 16 -40.86 55.69 33.35
C THR A 16 -41.94 55.75 34.42
N PHE A 17 -41.63 56.34 35.57
CA PHE A 17 -42.52 56.36 36.73
C PHE A 17 -43.18 57.72 36.92
N VAL A 18 -44.50 57.73 37.11
CA VAL A 18 -45.28 58.89 37.52
C VAL A 18 -45.72 58.72 38.96
N TYR A 19 -44.98 59.35 39.88
CA TYR A 19 -45.29 59.36 41.32
C TYR A 19 -46.49 60.27 41.62
N ALA A 20 -47.62 59.66 41.94
CA ALA A 20 -48.89 60.35 42.16
C ALA A 20 -49.39 60.21 43.61
N GLY A 21 -50.10 61.24 44.09
CA GLY A 21 -50.64 61.30 45.47
C GLY A 21 -50.17 62.55 46.22
N GLY A 22 -51.04 63.13 47.07
CA GLY A 22 -50.73 64.33 47.86
C GLY A 22 -50.35 64.04 49.33
N ASN A 23 -50.09 62.78 49.67
CA ASN A 23 -49.68 62.35 51.01
C ASN A 23 -48.14 62.41 51.17
N THR A 24 -47.65 62.50 52.41
CA THR A 24 -46.21 62.57 52.72
C THR A 24 -45.66 61.20 53.14
N ILE A 25 -46.16 60.13 52.51
CA ILE A 25 -45.84 58.73 52.87
C ILE A 25 -45.22 58.05 51.64
N GLY A 26 -44.37 57.03 51.86
CA GLY A 26 -43.87 56.18 50.79
C GLY A 26 -42.98 56.93 49.81
N PHE A 27 -43.30 56.86 48.52
CA PHE A 27 -42.52 57.53 47.46
C PHE A 27 -42.45 59.05 47.65
N ASN A 28 -43.42 59.66 48.34
CA ASN A 28 -43.48 61.09 48.63
C ASN A 28 -43.00 61.44 50.05
N ASP A 29 -42.46 60.46 50.81
CA ASP A 29 -41.85 60.69 52.12
C ASP A 29 -40.60 61.59 51.99
N PRO A 30 -40.47 62.65 52.82
CA PRO A 30 -39.37 63.62 52.70
C PRO A 30 -38.00 63.07 53.13
N VAL A 31 -37.95 61.94 53.84
CA VAL A 31 -36.72 61.31 54.34
C VAL A 31 -36.32 60.12 53.48
N ASN A 32 -37.25 59.17 53.26
CA ASN A 32 -36.96 57.89 52.62
C ASN A 32 -37.46 57.79 51.17
N GLY A 33 -38.27 58.75 50.71
CA GLY A 33 -38.92 58.70 49.39
C GLY A 33 -37.93 58.60 48.23
N SER A 34 -36.78 59.28 48.28
CA SER A 34 -35.75 59.17 47.23
C SER A 34 -35.15 57.77 47.14
N THR A 35 -34.90 57.11 48.28
CA THR A 35 -34.40 55.74 48.33
C THR A 35 -35.40 54.74 47.78
N TYR A 36 -36.70 54.91 48.11
CA TYR A 36 -37.75 54.04 47.58
C TYR A 36 -37.90 54.18 46.06
N ARG A 37 -37.76 55.40 45.53
CA ARG A 37 -37.76 55.65 44.07
C ARG A 37 -36.58 55.00 43.36
N SER A 38 -35.36 55.24 43.85
CA SER A 38 -34.16 54.72 43.20
C SER A 38 -34.10 53.18 43.20
N GLN A 39 -34.64 52.53 44.24
CA GLN A 39 -34.75 51.07 44.29
C GLN A 39 -35.75 50.50 43.28
N LEU A 40 -36.90 51.17 43.09
CA LEU A 40 -37.87 50.79 42.07
C LEU A 40 -37.28 50.99 40.67
N GLU A 41 -36.66 52.15 40.42
CA GLU A 41 -35.99 52.47 39.15
C GLU A 41 -34.90 51.44 38.83
N SER A 42 -34.04 51.09 39.79
CA SER A 42 -32.98 50.08 39.59
C SER A 42 -33.53 48.67 39.29
N CYS A 43 -34.65 48.27 39.90
CA CYS A 43 -35.32 47.02 39.56
C CYS A 43 -35.86 47.05 38.12
N ALA A 44 -36.44 48.19 37.75
CA ALA A 44 -37.02 48.39 36.43
C ALA A 44 -35.95 48.40 35.34
N ASP A 45 -34.80 49.06 35.57
CA ASP A 45 -33.65 49.04 34.67
C ASP A 45 -33.17 47.61 34.43
N THR A 46 -33.03 46.82 35.51
CA THR A 46 -32.62 45.42 35.44
C THR A 46 -33.61 44.60 34.60
N LEU A 47 -34.91 44.70 34.88
CA LEU A 47 -35.96 44.03 34.12
C LEU A 47 -35.97 44.48 32.65
N GLY A 48 -35.75 45.76 32.38
CA GLY A 48 -35.74 46.36 31.05
C GLY A 48 -34.64 45.79 30.13
N THR A 49 -33.48 45.45 30.70
CA THR A 49 -32.35 44.85 29.95
C THR A 49 -32.64 43.46 29.37
N TRP A 50 -33.71 42.81 29.83
CA TRP A 50 -34.06 41.44 29.46
C TRP A 50 -34.98 41.33 28.26
N PHE A 51 -35.41 42.43 27.67
CA PHE A 51 -36.35 42.43 26.54
C PHE A 51 -35.64 42.66 25.20
N GLU A 52 -36.17 42.07 24.13
CA GLU A 52 -35.76 42.33 22.74
C GLU A 52 -36.61 43.43 22.08
N THR A 53 -37.22 44.31 22.86
CA THR A 53 -38.11 45.35 22.33
C THR A 53 -37.68 46.71 22.86
N ASP A 54 -37.47 47.67 21.96
CA ASP A 54 -37.22 49.07 22.29
C ASP A 54 -38.56 49.81 22.47
N THR A 55 -38.94 50.08 23.72
CA THR A 55 -40.16 50.82 24.03
C THR A 55 -40.08 51.42 25.43
N THR A 56 -40.85 52.49 25.66
CA THR A 56 -41.04 53.03 27.01
C THR A 56 -42.34 52.49 27.61
N ILE A 57 -42.32 51.93 28.83
CA ILE A 57 -43.52 51.59 29.61
C ILE A 57 -43.68 52.63 30.71
N LYS A 58 -44.81 53.35 30.70
CA LYS A 58 -45.09 54.40 31.69
C LYS A 58 -45.97 53.88 32.81
N ILE A 59 -45.45 53.85 34.03
CA ILE A 59 -46.13 53.29 35.18
C ILE A 59 -46.52 54.41 36.15
N ARG A 60 -47.81 54.50 36.47
CA ARG A 60 -48.26 55.34 37.59
C ARG A 60 -48.01 54.62 38.89
N VAL A 61 -47.38 55.29 39.85
CA VAL A 61 -47.09 54.73 41.17
C VAL A 61 -47.74 55.58 42.25
N THR A 62 -48.46 54.94 43.17
CA THR A 62 -49.12 55.59 44.31
C THR A 62 -48.65 54.99 45.63
N SER A 63 -48.73 55.79 46.69
CA SER A 63 -48.41 55.37 48.06
C SER A 63 -49.65 55.44 48.92
N GLU A 64 -49.86 54.42 49.74
CA GLU A 64 -50.87 54.42 50.77
C GLU A 64 -50.33 53.93 52.12
N SER A 65 -51.16 54.05 53.16
CA SER A 65 -50.88 53.52 54.49
C SER A 65 -52.18 53.03 55.09
N ASP A 66 -52.46 51.75 54.87
CA ASP A 66 -53.60 51.06 55.46
C ASP A 66 -53.08 49.96 56.41
N PRO A 67 -53.00 50.23 57.72
CA PRO A 67 -52.59 49.23 58.72
C PRO A 67 -53.60 48.09 58.89
N SER A 68 -54.80 48.20 58.32
CA SER A 68 -55.83 47.16 58.33
C SER A 68 -55.83 46.28 57.08
N GLY A 69 -55.05 46.67 56.05
CA GLY A 69 -54.90 45.93 54.81
C GLY A 69 -53.90 44.77 54.93
N ASN A 70 -54.30 43.57 54.51
CA ASN A 70 -53.43 42.39 54.46
C ASN A 70 -52.74 42.26 53.10
N TRP A 71 -52.00 43.29 52.65
CA TRP A 71 -51.29 43.27 51.36
C TRP A 71 -50.10 44.24 51.36
N LEU A 72 -49.08 43.94 50.54
CA LEU A 72 -47.81 44.69 50.50
C LEU A 72 -47.79 45.73 49.38
N ALA A 73 -48.09 45.29 48.16
CA ALA A 73 -48.24 46.12 46.98
C ALA A 73 -49.25 45.47 46.03
N SER A 74 -49.71 46.22 45.04
CA SER A 74 -50.54 45.70 43.96
C SER A 74 -50.14 46.37 42.65
N ALA A 75 -50.21 45.63 41.56
CA ALA A 75 -49.98 46.12 40.22
C ALA A 75 -51.09 45.69 39.29
N SER A 76 -51.40 46.55 38.32
CA SER A 76 -52.37 46.22 37.28
C SER A 76 -51.96 46.86 35.96
N PRO A 77 -51.86 46.08 34.87
CA PRO A 77 -51.70 46.64 33.55
C PRO A 77 -52.96 47.42 33.17
N ILE A 78 -52.80 48.56 32.50
CA ILE A 78 -53.93 49.30 31.93
C ILE A 78 -54.30 48.62 30.61
N ASP A 79 -55.57 48.21 30.51
CA ASP A 79 -56.15 47.67 29.30
C ASP A 79 -57.08 48.71 28.67
N THR A 80 -56.68 49.29 27.55
CA THR A 80 -57.52 50.24 26.78
C THR A 80 -58.02 49.67 25.46
N SER A 81 -57.71 48.40 25.15
CA SER A 81 -58.05 47.77 23.88
C SER A 81 -59.02 46.59 24.04
N VAL A 82 -60.31 46.89 23.84
CA VAL A 82 -61.35 45.98 23.31
C VAL A 82 -61.91 44.92 24.26
N VAL A 83 -63.24 44.82 24.26
CA VAL A 83 -64.07 43.66 24.64
C VAL A 83 -63.26 42.38 24.80
N HIS A 84 -63.07 41.90 26.02
CA HIS A 84 -62.51 40.56 26.24
C HIS A 84 -63.36 39.55 25.45
N THR A 85 -62.81 39.00 24.38
CA THR A 85 -63.46 37.92 23.65
C THR A 85 -63.19 36.60 24.37
N GLN A 86 -64.08 35.62 24.18
CA GLN A 86 -63.88 34.26 24.68
C GLN A 86 -62.50 33.75 24.22
N GLY A 87 -61.57 33.47 25.15
CA GLY A 87 -60.19 33.17 24.77
C GLY A 87 -59.11 33.44 25.81
N PHE A 88 -57.86 33.19 25.38
CA PHE A 88 -56.64 33.63 26.06
C PHE A 88 -56.23 35.00 25.50
N ASN A 89 -56.32 36.03 26.32
CA ASN A 89 -56.12 37.43 25.94
C ASN A 89 -54.75 37.95 26.41
N ASN A 90 -54.29 39.03 25.79
CA ASN A 90 -53.03 39.69 26.13
C ASN A 90 -53.10 40.40 27.49
N GLY A 91 -51.94 40.66 28.10
CA GLY A 91 -51.82 41.25 29.44
C GLY A 91 -51.93 42.79 29.47
N GLY A 92 -52.73 43.40 28.60
CA GLY A 92 -52.90 44.86 28.50
C GLY A 92 -51.81 45.60 27.71
N ILE A 93 -51.83 46.94 27.75
CA ILE A 93 -50.91 47.82 26.99
C ILE A 93 -49.42 47.51 27.24
N PRO A 94 -48.95 47.33 28.49
CA PRO A 94 -47.55 47.04 28.78
C PRO A 94 -47.05 45.79 28.06
N TRP A 95 -47.85 44.72 28.03
CA TRP A 95 -47.53 43.47 27.33
C TRP A 95 -47.47 43.69 25.81
N ILE A 96 -48.43 44.45 25.25
CA ILE A 96 -48.45 44.76 23.80
C ILE A 96 -47.18 45.51 23.42
N LYS A 97 -46.81 46.53 24.20
CA LYS A 97 -45.58 47.29 23.96
C LYS A 97 -44.34 46.42 24.13
N ALA A 98 -44.26 45.61 25.19
CA ALA A 98 -43.14 44.68 25.44
C ALA A 98 -42.95 43.63 24.33
N THR A 99 -43.97 43.36 23.53
CA THR A 99 -43.94 42.41 22.40
C THR A 99 -43.82 43.09 21.02
N GLY A 100 -43.64 44.42 20.99
CA GLY A 100 -43.42 45.21 19.77
C GLY A 100 -44.69 45.77 19.13
N GLY A 101 -45.83 45.70 19.82
CA GLY A 101 -47.09 46.30 19.41
C GLY A 101 -47.22 47.79 19.74
N GLY A 102 -48.26 48.44 19.19
CA GLY A 102 -48.49 49.88 19.36
C GLY A 102 -49.13 50.28 20.70
N ASP A 103 -48.92 51.54 21.10
CA ASP A 103 -49.46 52.16 22.31
C ASP A 103 -50.84 52.79 22.05
N ALA A 104 -51.92 52.13 22.52
CA ALA A 104 -53.30 52.54 22.22
C ALA A 104 -53.86 53.63 23.15
N ASN A 105 -53.25 53.86 24.32
CA ASN A 105 -53.57 54.88 25.33
C ASN A 105 -52.68 56.14 25.21
N GLY A 106 -51.69 56.12 24.31
CA GLY A 106 -50.85 57.26 23.97
C GLY A 106 -50.00 57.74 25.15
N THR A 107 -50.09 59.03 25.51
CA THR A 107 -49.29 59.57 26.64
C THR A 107 -49.83 59.20 28.03
N GLY A 108 -50.89 58.37 28.08
CA GLY A 108 -51.46 57.84 29.30
C GLY A 108 -50.47 57.00 30.10
N ASN A 109 -50.86 56.57 31.30
CA ASN A 109 -50.09 55.54 31.99
C ASN A 109 -50.46 54.19 31.39
N ASP A 110 -49.49 53.29 31.28
CA ASP A 110 -49.62 51.93 30.73
C ASP A 110 -49.90 50.90 31.82
N ALA A 111 -49.45 51.15 33.04
CA ALA A 111 -49.76 50.33 34.22
C ALA A 111 -49.90 51.21 35.46
N ASN A 112 -50.48 50.63 36.51
CA ASN A 112 -50.48 51.20 37.85
C ASN A 112 -49.79 50.25 38.83
N ILE A 113 -49.03 50.81 39.77
CA ILE A 113 -48.50 50.10 40.94
C ILE A 113 -48.88 50.91 42.18
N GLU A 114 -49.42 50.26 43.19
CA GLU A 114 -49.76 50.86 44.48
C GLU A 114 -49.03 50.10 45.59
N VAL A 115 -48.43 50.82 46.54
CA VAL A 115 -47.64 50.22 47.61
C VAL A 115 -48.18 50.65 48.97
N ASN A 116 -48.46 49.67 49.84
CA ASN A 116 -48.96 49.90 51.19
C ASN A 116 -47.80 50.03 52.19
N PHE A 117 -47.38 51.27 52.43
CA PHE A 117 -46.31 51.62 53.36
C PHE A 117 -46.74 51.58 54.85
N ALA A 118 -47.90 51.02 55.19
CA ALA A 118 -48.18 50.61 56.58
C ALA A 118 -47.32 49.40 57.02
N ASN A 119 -46.78 48.65 56.05
CA ASN A 119 -45.84 47.55 56.31
C ASN A 119 -44.41 48.05 56.53
N SER A 120 -43.64 47.33 57.35
CA SER A 120 -42.24 47.68 57.62
C SER A 120 -41.32 47.14 56.53
N PHE A 121 -40.97 47.98 55.55
CA PHE A 121 -40.05 47.61 54.47
C PHE A 121 -38.59 47.84 54.84
N ALA A 122 -37.73 46.88 54.48
CA ALA A 122 -36.28 47.04 54.50
C ALA A 122 -35.83 47.69 53.18
N THR A 123 -34.94 48.69 53.28
CA THR A 123 -34.26 49.30 52.13
C THR A 123 -32.85 48.74 52.01
N GLY A 124 -32.57 48.00 50.95
CA GLY A 124 -31.22 47.53 50.60
C GLY A 124 -30.97 46.05 50.91
N LEU A 125 -29.70 45.67 51.05
CA LEU A 125 -29.22 44.27 51.00
C LEU A 125 -29.50 43.41 52.25
N GLY A 126 -30.15 43.96 53.28
CA GLY A 126 -30.40 43.25 54.53
C GLY A 126 -31.85 43.39 54.98
N VAL A 127 -32.60 42.29 54.96
CA VAL A 127 -33.98 42.23 55.46
C VAL A 127 -33.95 41.80 56.93
N GLY A 128 -34.23 42.74 57.85
CA GLY A 128 -34.28 42.47 59.28
C GLY A 128 -35.45 41.57 59.68
N ALA A 129 -35.36 40.93 60.86
CA ALA A 129 -36.47 40.14 61.41
C ALA A 129 -37.72 41.03 61.59
N GLY A 130 -38.83 40.66 60.97
CA GLY A 130 -40.09 41.42 60.99
C GLY A 130 -40.19 42.54 59.96
N GLN A 131 -39.25 42.64 59.01
CA GLN A 131 -39.33 43.56 57.86
C GLN A 131 -39.58 42.81 56.54
N GLU A 132 -40.09 43.53 55.54
CA GLU A 132 -40.40 43.07 54.19
C GLU A 132 -39.33 43.48 53.18
N ASP A 133 -39.06 42.63 52.18
CA ASP A 133 -38.12 42.92 51.08
C ASP A 133 -38.78 43.82 50.02
N LEU A 134 -38.49 45.12 50.09
CA LEU A 134 -39.06 46.11 49.17
C LEU A 134 -38.62 45.91 47.71
N VAL A 135 -37.41 45.41 47.51
CA VAL A 135 -36.79 45.26 46.19
C VAL A 135 -37.35 44.03 45.47
N ALA A 136 -37.52 42.91 46.19
CA ALA A 136 -38.29 41.78 45.69
C ALA A 136 -39.75 42.17 45.39
N THR A 137 -40.33 43.02 46.25
CA THR A 137 -41.67 43.59 46.06
C THR A 137 -41.81 44.36 44.77
N TYR A 138 -40.88 45.26 44.47
CA TYR A 138 -40.91 45.99 43.22
C TYR A 138 -40.75 45.11 41.99
N MET A 139 -39.82 44.14 41.99
CA MET A 139 -39.68 43.23 40.84
C MET A 139 -40.93 42.39 40.61
N HIS A 140 -41.56 41.89 41.68
CA HIS A 140 -42.82 41.16 41.62
C HIS A 140 -43.94 42.00 40.97
N GLU A 141 -44.14 43.22 41.46
CA GLU A 141 -45.18 44.10 40.95
C GLU A 141 -44.88 44.59 39.52
N LEU A 142 -43.61 44.80 39.18
CA LEU A 142 -43.21 45.14 37.81
C LEU A 142 -43.55 44.01 36.84
N MET A 143 -43.38 42.75 37.22
CA MET A 143 -43.80 41.60 36.41
C MET A 143 -45.32 41.57 36.16
N HIS A 144 -46.11 41.86 37.19
CA HIS A 144 -47.56 41.98 37.03
C HIS A 144 -47.94 43.19 36.17
N ALA A 145 -47.25 44.31 36.33
CA ALA A 145 -47.45 45.51 35.52
C ALA A 145 -47.20 45.26 34.03
N ILE A 146 -46.27 44.37 33.65
CA ILE A 146 -46.02 43.99 32.25
C ILE A 146 -46.92 42.85 31.73
N GLY A 147 -47.93 42.44 32.50
CA GLY A 147 -48.93 41.46 32.07
C GLY A 147 -48.57 40.00 32.36
N PHE A 148 -47.54 39.72 33.17
CA PHE A 148 -47.27 38.38 33.69
C PHE A 148 -48.17 38.11 34.91
N VAL A 149 -49.45 37.86 34.65
CA VAL A 149 -50.49 37.69 35.67
C VAL A 149 -51.41 36.53 35.33
N SER A 150 -51.87 35.80 36.35
CA SER A 150 -52.92 34.79 36.20
C SER A 150 -54.28 35.42 36.46
N ASN A 151 -55.24 35.20 35.57
CA ASN A 151 -56.63 35.62 35.78
C ASN A 151 -57.46 34.55 36.51
N VAL A 152 -56.86 33.40 36.85
CA VAL A 152 -57.49 32.38 37.69
C VAL A 152 -57.47 32.85 39.14
N THR A 153 -58.64 33.16 39.68
CA THR A 153 -58.78 33.58 41.08
C THR A 153 -58.61 32.40 42.04
N GLN A 154 -58.33 32.71 43.32
CA GLN A 154 -58.32 31.72 44.41
C GLN A 154 -59.61 30.88 44.47
N GLY A 155 -60.75 31.35 43.93
CA GLY A 155 -62.00 30.58 43.86
C GLY A 155 -62.09 29.59 42.69
N GLY A 156 -61.08 29.53 41.82
CA GLY A 156 -61.17 28.84 40.53
C GLY A 156 -62.15 29.54 39.56
N GLY A 157 -62.25 30.87 39.64
CA GLY A 157 -63.01 31.70 38.70
C GLY A 157 -62.07 32.54 37.82
N SER A 158 -62.62 33.30 36.88
CA SER A 158 -61.88 34.34 36.15
C SER A 158 -62.06 35.70 36.86
N TYR A 159 -61.01 36.52 36.91
CA TYR A 159 -61.06 37.88 37.46
C TYR A 159 -62.08 38.79 36.74
N PHE A 160 -62.41 38.49 35.49
CA PHE A 160 -63.38 39.25 34.69
C PHE A 160 -64.84 38.78 34.83
N ASP A 161 -65.13 37.91 35.81
CA ASP A 161 -66.46 37.37 36.11
C ASP A 161 -67.17 36.70 34.90
N THR A 162 -66.40 36.20 33.94
CA THR A 162 -66.87 35.35 32.84
C THR A 162 -66.08 34.04 32.84
N SER A 163 -66.75 32.89 32.71
CA SER A 163 -66.11 31.57 32.85
C SER A 163 -65.22 31.14 31.67
N THR A 164 -64.87 32.07 30.77
CA THR A 164 -64.25 31.77 29.47
C THR A 164 -63.20 32.79 28.97
N GLN A 165 -62.73 33.69 29.84
CA GLN A 165 -61.69 34.69 29.53
C GLN A 165 -60.49 34.51 30.46
N TRP A 166 -59.30 34.37 29.88
CA TRP A 166 -58.07 33.97 30.59
C TRP A 166 -56.86 34.76 30.08
N SER A 167 -55.77 34.83 30.85
CA SER A 167 -54.51 35.42 30.37
C SER A 167 -53.72 34.45 29.50
N LEU A 168 -52.73 34.94 28.75
CA LEU A 168 -51.77 34.07 28.05
C LEU A 168 -50.93 33.21 29.00
N TYR A 169 -50.72 33.65 30.24
CA TYR A 169 -50.12 32.83 31.29
C TYR A 169 -51.03 31.63 31.63
N ASP A 170 -52.32 31.88 31.79
CA ASP A 170 -53.32 30.86 32.15
C ASP A 170 -53.42 29.73 31.12
N LYS A 171 -53.08 30.02 29.86
CA LYS A 171 -53.04 29.04 28.76
C LYS A 171 -52.26 27.78 29.11
N TYR A 172 -51.17 27.92 29.87
CA TYR A 172 -50.25 26.83 30.19
C TYR A 172 -50.51 26.20 31.55
N LEU A 173 -51.59 26.58 32.24
CA LEU A 173 -51.94 25.98 33.51
C LEU A 173 -52.46 24.55 33.33
N SER A 174 -51.94 23.64 34.14
CA SER A 174 -52.18 22.20 34.05
C SER A 174 -52.07 21.49 35.40
N ASP A 175 -52.46 20.22 35.42
CA ASP A 175 -52.06 19.29 36.48
C ASP A 175 -50.61 18.79 36.29
N ALA A 176 -50.09 18.00 37.23
CA ALA A 176 -48.71 17.51 37.15
C ALA A 176 -48.44 16.59 35.94
N ASN A 177 -49.48 16.07 35.29
CA ASN A 177 -49.35 15.23 34.09
C ASN A 177 -49.37 16.07 32.81
N GLY A 178 -49.44 17.40 32.93
CA GLY A 178 -49.49 18.32 31.81
C GLY A 178 -50.88 18.45 31.18
N THR A 179 -51.95 17.97 31.83
CA THR A 179 -53.32 18.11 31.34
C THR A 179 -53.79 19.56 31.54
N PRO A 180 -54.14 20.32 30.48
CA PRO A 180 -54.57 21.70 30.65
C PRO A 180 -55.83 21.82 31.52
N ILE A 181 -55.81 22.69 32.52
CA ILE A 181 -56.98 22.92 33.39
C ILE A 181 -58.05 23.79 32.71
N ILE A 182 -57.66 24.57 31.70
CA ILE A 182 -58.56 25.34 30.83
C ILE A 182 -58.59 24.65 29.47
N ASN A 183 -59.78 24.35 28.98
CA ASN A 183 -59.93 23.78 27.65
C ASN A 183 -59.46 24.78 26.59
N GLN A 184 -58.51 24.35 25.76
CA GLN A 184 -57.82 25.24 24.80
C GLN A 184 -58.70 25.74 23.65
N THR A 185 -59.91 25.18 23.48
CA THR A 185 -60.84 25.52 22.39
C THR A 185 -62.14 26.11 22.91
N THR A 186 -62.71 25.55 23.97
CA THR A 186 -63.97 26.06 24.55
C THR A 186 -63.73 27.13 25.62
N PHE A 187 -62.48 27.27 26.09
CA PHE A 187 -62.08 28.16 27.18
C PHE A 187 -62.82 27.90 28.48
N VAL A 188 -63.51 26.77 28.62
CA VAL A 188 -64.19 26.40 29.85
C VAL A 188 -63.15 25.83 30.83
N LEU A 189 -63.14 26.34 32.06
CA LEU A 189 -62.35 25.80 33.16
C LEU A 189 -62.87 24.41 33.57
N ASN A 190 -61.98 23.43 33.62
CA ASN A 190 -62.29 22.10 34.11
C ASN A 190 -62.33 22.10 35.65
N LYS A 191 -63.52 22.27 36.21
CA LYS A 191 -63.76 22.28 37.67
C LYS A 191 -63.44 20.95 38.39
N THR A 192 -63.24 19.86 37.65
CA THR A 192 -62.79 18.58 38.22
C THR A 192 -61.27 18.54 38.38
N LEU A 193 -60.53 19.17 37.46
CA LEU A 193 -59.08 19.31 37.54
C LEU A 193 -58.66 20.44 38.49
N TRP A 194 -59.38 21.57 38.52
CA TRP A 194 -59.12 22.71 39.40
C TRP A 194 -60.40 23.28 40.05
N ASN A 195 -60.49 23.31 41.39
CA ASN A 195 -61.63 23.87 42.13
C ASN A 195 -61.21 24.47 43.48
N THR A 196 -62.16 25.07 44.20
CA THR A 196 -61.96 25.73 45.51
C THR A 196 -61.30 24.85 46.58
N VAL A 197 -61.39 23.51 46.49
CA VAL A 197 -60.76 22.58 47.45
C VAL A 197 -59.29 22.31 47.11
N LYS A 198 -58.89 22.53 45.85
CA LYS A 198 -57.51 22.32 45.36
C LYS A 198 -56.63 23.57 45.49
N VAL A 199 -57.21 24.69 45.89
CA VAL A 199 -56.48 25.91 46.22
C VAL A 199 -55.52 25.58 47.37
N GLY A 200 -54.23 25.82 47.19
CA GLY A 200 -53.17 25.54 48.16
C GLY A 200 -52.60 24.12 48.12
N GLY A 201 -53.03 23.24 47.22
CA GLY A 201 -52.60 21.84 47.23
C GLY A 201 -51.18 21.58 46.69
N THR A 202 -50.55 20.51 47.18
CA THR A 202 -49.16 20.14 46.89
C THR A 202 -48.97 18.92 45.99
N SER A 203 -50.04 18.20 45.64
CA SER A 203 -50.01 16.91 44.92
C SER A 203 -50.50 17.04 43.47
N PRO A 204 -50.13 16.16 42.53
CA PRO A 204 -50.74 16.08 41.19
C PRO A 204 -52.28 16.08 41.16
N SER A 205 -52.93 15.62 42.23
CA SER A 205 -54.40 15.63 42.38
C SER A 205 -54.96 16.94 42.96
N THR A 206 -54.11 17.80 43.54
CA THR A 206 -54.49 19.03 44.27
C THR A 206 -53.65 20.27 43.95
N GLY A 207 -52.59 20.19 43.14
CA GLY A 207 -51.65 21.28 42.84
C GLY A 207 -51.75 21.77 41.41
N LEU A 208 -51.26 22.99 41.16
CA LEU A 208 -51.27 23.66 39.87
C LEU A 208 -49.87 23.74 39.30
N PHE A 209 -49.74 23.58 37.98
CA PHE A 209 -48.45 23.60 37.30
C PHE A 209 -48.52 24.46 36.03
N PHE A 210 -47.42 25.15 35.72
CA PHE A 210 -47.21 25.83 34.45
C PHE A 210 -46.44 24.92 33.49
N ASN A 211 -47.05 24.62 32.35
CA ASN A 211 -46.63 23.58 31.41
C ASN A 211 -46.25 24.16 30.03
N GLY A 212 -45.61 25.33 30.04
CA GLY A 212 -45.08 25.94 28.83
C GLY A 212 -43.84 25.20 28.31
N PRO A 213 -43.65 25.10 26.98
CA PRO A 213 -42.56 24.34 26.39
C PRO A 213 -41.18 24.90 26.71
N ASN A 214 -40.99 26.22 26.74
CA ASN A 214 -39.71 26.82 27.12
C ASN A 214 -39.45 26.57 28.62
N ALA A 215 -40.46 26.78 29.47
CA ALA A 215 -40.36 26.60 30.93
C ALA A 215 -40.01 25.16 31.31
N ARG A 216 -40.60 24.17 30.62
CA ARG A 216 -40.21 22.76 30.79
C ARG A 216 -38.77 22.52 30.41
N ALA A 217 -38.31 23.03 29.26
CA ALA A 217 -36.93 22.83 28.82
C ALA A 217 -35.94 23.38 29.86
N ALA A 218 -36.24 24.54 30.45
CA ALA A 218 -35.46 25.12 31.53
C ALA A 218 -35.56 24.34 32.85
N ASN A 219 -36.68 23.66 33.12
CA ASN A 219 -36.94 22.90 34.35
C ASN A 219 -36.75 21.37 34.17
N GLY A 220 -35.68 20.95 33.49
CA GLY A 220 -35.35 19.52 33.34
C GLY A 220 -36.42 18.69 32.64
N ASN A 221 -37.16 19.30 31.71
CA ASN A 221 -38.31 18.74 31.00
C ASN A 221 -39.54 18.41 31.88
N GLN A 222 -39.66 18.99 33.08
CA GLN A 222 -40.81 18.82 33.98
C GLN A 222 -41.67 20.09 34.06
N PRO A 223 -43.01 19.97 34.23
CA PRO A 223 -43.86 21.14 34.43
C PRO A 223 -43.50 21.89 35.71
N VAL A 224 -43.62 23.21 35.70
CA VAL A 224 -43.20 24.07 36.82
C VAL A 224 -44.30 24.11 37.86
N ALA A 225 -44.01 23.67 39.09
CA ALA A 225 -44.99 23.71 40.17
C ALA A 225 -45.32 25.16 40.54
N LEU A 226 -46.61 25.45 40.72
CA LEU A 226 -47.11 26.76 41.14
C LEU A 226 -47.55 26.73 42.61
N TYR A 227 -47.34 27.85 43.30
CA TYR A 227 -47.88 28.16 44.61
C TYR A 227 -49.14 29.02 44.47
N SER A 228 -50.21 28.62 45.16
CA SER A 228 -51.54 29.25 45.06
C SER A 228 -52.32 29.01 46.36
N PRO A 229 -51.99 29.67 47.48
CA PRO A 229 -52.54 29.35 48.80
C PRO A 229 -54.06 29.61 48.93
N ALA A 230 -54.74 28.84 49.80
CA ALA A 230 -56.20 28.90 50.00
C ALA A 230 -56.70 30.11 50.82
N VAL A 231 -55.79 30.72 51.58
CA VAL A 231 -55.99 31.99 52.28
C VAL A 231 -54.76 32.80 51.91
N TRP A 232 -54.94 34.08 51.57
CA TRP A 232 -53.81 34.97 51.34
C TRP A 232 -52.83 34.88 52.52
N ALA A 233 -51.60 34.51 52.22
CA ALA A 233 -50.49 34.53 53.17
C ALA A 233 -49.59 35.71 52.81
N GLN A 234 -48.97 36.31 53.82
CA GLN A 234 -48.04 37.42 53.63
C GLN A 234 -47.01 37.08 52.55
N GLY A 235 -47.03 37.87 51.48
CA GLY A 235 -46.21 37.64 50.29
C GLY A 235 -46.82 36.81 49.15
N SER A 236 -48.14 36.58 49.18
CA SER A 236 -48.88 35.95 48.07
C SER A 236 -49.50 37.01 47.14
N SER A 237 -49.78 36.63 45.89
CA SER A 237 -50.60 37.41 44.95
C SER A 237 -52.01 36.80 44.81
N ASP A 238 -52.97 37.54 44.24
CA ASP A 238 -54.36 37.10 44.04
C ASP A 238 -54.51 35.97 42.98
N GLY A 239 -53.42 35.59 42.31
CA GLY A 239 -53.31 34.49 41.35
C GLY A 239 -52.17 33.51 41.64
N SER A 240 -52.07 32.43 40.86
CA SER A 240 -51.07 31.37 41.06
C SER A 240 -49.68 31.72 40.50
N HIS A 241 -48.65 31.65 41.33
CA HIS A 241 -47.25 31.99 41.00
C HIS A 241 -46.32 30.78 41.10
N VAL A 242 -45.04 30.90 40.73
CA VAL A 242 -44.07 29.78 40.86
C VAL A 242 -43.94 29.33 42.31
N ARG A 243 -43.68 28.03 42.54
CA ARG A 243 -43.51 27.43 43.88
C ARG A 243 -42.06 27.44 44.33
N ASP A 244 -41.80 28.17 45.42
CA ASP A 244 -40.46 28.54 45.91
C ASP A 244 -39.73 27.43 46.73
N ASN A 245 -40.27 26.21 46.78
CA ASN A 245 -39.62 25.04 47.42
C ASN A 245 -39.78 23.78 46.55
N SER A 246 -39.52 23.92 45.25
CA SER A 246 -39.20 22.77 44.40
C SER A 246 -37.68 22.65 44.37
N GLY A 247 -37.11 21.45 44.54
CA GLY A 247 -35.66 21.22 44.73
C GLY A 247 -34.71 21.74 43.63
N SER A 248 -35.21 22.50 42.65
CA SER A 248 -34.47 23.25 41.63
C SER A 248 -34.37 24.77 41.90
N ILE A 249 -35.05 25.30 42.93
CA ILE A 249 -35.08 26.72 43.30
C ILE A 249 -34.74 26.81 44.81
N ASN A 250 -33.74 27.63 45.18
CA ASN A 250 -33.25 27.69 46.56
C ASN A 250 -34.27 28.40 47.46
N VAL A 251 -34.36 27.98 48.74
CA VAL A 251 -35.28 28.54 49.76
C VAL A 251 -35.05 30.02 50.06
N ASP A 252 -33.98 30.60 49.51
CA ASP A 252 -33.63 32.00 49.60
C ASP A 252 -34.34 32.88 48.55
N ASP A 253 -35.19 32.33 47.67
CA ASP A 253 -35.80 32.99 46.50
C ASP A 253 -37.34 33.12 46.56
N TYR A 254 -37.91 33.42 47.73
CA TYR A 254 -39.35 33.69 47.81
C TYR A 254 -39.77 34.93 47.02
N LEU A 255 -40.96 34.86 46.40
CA LEU A 255 -41.53 35.95 45.59
C LEU A 255 -41.80 37.22 46.42
N MET A 256 -42.06 37.08 47.73
CA MET A 256 -42.23 38.14 48.74
C MET A 256 -42.20 37.46 50.14
N VAL A 257 -41.22 37.66 51.02
CA VAL A 257 -41.33 37.14 52.41
C VAL A 257 -40.75 38.11 53.44
N ALA A 258 -41.46 38.24 54.56
CA ALA A 258 -40.95 38.70 55.85
C ALA A 258 -40.25 37.56 56.60
N ASN A 259 -38.94 37.33 56.38
CA ASN A 259 -38.01 36.78 57.39
C ASN A 259 -36.58 36.51 56.87
N GLY A 260 -35.61 37.22 57.46
CA GLY A 260 -34.52 36.59 58.21
C GLY A 260 -33.28 36.04 57.48
N VAL A 261 -33.15 36.17 56.15
CA VAL A 261 -31.94 35.70 55.44
C VAL A 261 -30.93 36.83 55.25
N SER A 262 -29.77 36.72 55.90
CA SER A 262 -28.63 37.64 55.72
C SER A 262 -27.85 37.28 54.44
N GLY A 263 -27.58 38.26 53.57
CA GLY A 263 -26.70 38.10 52.40
C GLY A 263 -27.35 38.18 51.03
N ARG A 264 -28.62 38.62 50.91
CA ARG A 264 -29.24 38.87 49.59
C ARG A 264 -28.64 40.11 48.92
N VAL A 265 -28.21 39.95 47.68
CA VAL A 265 -27.73 41.03 46.80
C VAL A 265 -28.90 41.49 45.91
N ASN A 266 -29.09 42.81 45.79
CA ASN A 266 -29.90 43.59 44.84
C ASN A 266 -30.83 42.83 43.88
N GLY A 267 -32.12 43.15 43.91
CA GLY A 267 -33.06 42.81 42.83
C GLY A 267 -33.36 41.32 42.78
N ARG A 268 -34.64 40.95 42.77
CA ARG A 268 -34.97 39.58 42.38
C ARG A 268 -34.54 39.37 40.92
N VAL A 269 -33.47 38.61 40.68
CA VAL A 269 -33.01 38.23 39.34
C VAL A 269 -33.77 36.99 38.90
N LEU A 270 -34.40 37.03 37.73
CA LEU A 270 -35.16 35.90 37.24
C LEU A 270 -34.24 34.72 36.93
N ASN A 271 -34.63 33.53 37.37
CA ASN A 271 -33.93 32.31 37.03
C ASN A 271 -34.31 31.84 35.61
N PRO A 272 -33.58 30.87 35.02
CA PRO A 272 -33.85 30.39 33.66
C PRO A 272 -35.30 29.91 33.43
N VAL A 273 -35.94 29.34 34.47
CA VAL A 273 -37.32 28.84 34.40
C VAL A 273 -38.31 30.00 34.32
N GLU A 274 -38.13 31.05 35.11
CA GLU A 274 -38.99 32.24 35.10
C GLU A 274 -38.91 33.02 33.78
N PHE A 275 -37.70 33.20 33.24
CA PHE A 275 -37.49 33.73 31.88
C PHE A 275 -38.25 32.93 30.83
N ALA A 276 -38.16 31.60 30.93
CA ALA A 276 -38.79 30.71 29.99
C ALA A 276 -40.33 30.71 30.12
N MET A 277 -40.87 30.86 31.33
CA MET A 277 -42.31 31.03 31.57
C MET A 277 -42.84 32.34 30.97
N MET A 278 -42.10 33.44 31.09
CA MET A 278 -42.47 34.72 30.47
C MET A 278 -42.45 34.63 28.94
N LYS A 279 -41.46 33.92 28.39
CA LYS A 279 -41.39 33.63 26.95
C LYS A 279 -42.57 32.78 26.47
N ASP A 280 -42.97 31.78 27.25
CA ASP A 280 -44.17 30.98 26.97
C ASP A 280 -45.44 31.84 27.02
N ALA A 281 -45.53 32.78 27.96
CA ALA A 281 -46.59 33.79 28.05
C ALA A 281 -46.52 34.87 26.95
N GLY A 282 -45.58 34.74 26.01
CA GLY A 282 -45.47 35.52 24.78
C GLY A 282 -44.62 36.78 24.87
N LEU A 283 -43.91 37.02 25.98
CA LEU A 283 -42.97 38.14 26.11
C LEU A 283 -41.66 37.87 25.36
N ASN A 284 -41.15 38.86 24.62
CA ASN A 284 -39.89 38.75 23.87
C ASN A 284 -38.70 39.05 24.78
N MET A 285 -38.22 38.04 25.50
CA MET A 285 -37.13 38.18 26.46
C MET A 285 -35.85 37.41 26.08
N VAL A 286 -34.69 37.97 26.39
CA VAL A 286 -33.36 37.34 26.30
C VAL A 286 -32.81 37.07 27.67
N GLN A 287 -32.45 35.82 27.90
CA GLN A 287 -31.70 35.46 29.09
C GLN A 287 -30.23 35.92 28.96
N PRO A 288 -29.65 36.57 29.98
CA PRO A 288 -28.23 36.90 30.03
C PRO A 288 -27.35 35.66 29.81
N GLY A 289 -26.31 35.78 28.98
CA GLY A 289 -25.42 34.68 28.60
C GLY A 289 -24.37 35.08 27.56
N LEU A 290 -23.58 34.09 27.11
CA LEU A 290 -22.57 34.27 26.06
C LEU A 290 -23.14 33.88 24.68
N ASP A 291 -22.80 34.67 23.68
CA ASP A 291 -22.95 34.33 22.26
C ASP A 291 -21.55 33.99 21.72
N LEU A 292 -21.36 32.74 21.31
CA LEU A 292 -20.11 32.18 20.80
C LEU A 292 -20.29 31.82 19.33
N VAL A 293 -19.42 32.34 18.47
CA VAL A 293 -19.42 32.02 17.04
C VAL A 293 -18.02 31.60 16.63
N GLN A 294 -17.88 30.35 16.17
CA GLN A 294 -16.67 29.80 15.57
C GLN A 294 -16.68 30.06 14.06
N THR A 295 -15.52 30.31 13.43
CA THR A 295 -15.42 30.36 11.96
C THR A 295 -15.95 29.06 11.36
N ASP A 296 -16.77 29.13 10.30
CA ASP A 296 -17.31 27.96 9.58
C ASP A 296 -17.98 26.86 10.45
N GLY A 297 -18.36 27.18 11.69
CA GLY A 297 -19.00 26.26 12.63
C GLY A 297 -18.05 25.41 13.49
N SER A 298 -16.73 25.52 13.31
CA SER A 298 -15.72 24.78 14.08
C SER A 298 -14.38 25.51 14.08
N THR A 299 -13.63 25.43 15.18
CA THR A 299 -12.30 26.03 15.25
C THR A 299 -11.25 25.01 14.87
N ILE A 300 -10.62 25.18 13.72
CA ILE A 300 -9.66 24.22 13.16
C ILE A 300 -8.37 24.96 12.81
N VAL A 301 -7.28 24.57 13.45
CA VAL A 301 -5.93 25.06 13.17
C VAL A 301 -5.06 23.93 12.63
N THR A 302 -3.87 24.24 12.11
CA THR A 302 -2.91 23.23 11.66
C THR A 302 -1.62 23.39 12.44
N GLU A 303 -0.96 22.27 12.76
CA GLU A 303 0.31 22.25 13.53
C GLU A 303 1.43 23.07 12.89
N SER A 304 1.38 23.26 11.58
CA SER A 304 2.28 24.15 10.83
C SER A 304 2.15 25.65 11.14
N GLY A 305 1.48 26.03 12.24
CA GLY A 305 1.23 27.41 12.64
C GLY A 305 -0.02 28.02 12.01
N GLY A 306 -0.97 27.19 11.56
CA GLY A 306 -2.25 27.62 11.02
C GLY A 306 -3.07 28.35 12.09
N THR A 307 -3.86 29.34 11.68
CA THR A 307 -4.69 30.12 12.59
C THR A 307 -6.16 30.04 12.23
N ASP A 308 -6.99 30.11 13.26
CA ASP A 308 -8.43 30.26 13.14
C ASP A 308 -8.94 31.15 14.28
N THR A 309 -10.18 31.62 14.19
CA THR A 309 -10.75 32.55 15.16
C THR A 309 -12.10 32.09 15.68
N PHE A 310 -12.43 32.55 16.88
CA PHE A 310 -13.80 32.52 17.38
C PHE A 310 -14.11 33.86 18.03
N SER A 311 -15.39 34.24 18.04
CA SER A 311 -15.84 35.50 18.63
C SER A 311 -16.81 35.25 19.77
N VAL A 312 -16.68 36.06 20.81
CA VAL A 312 -17.51 36.01 22.02
C VAL A 312 -18.11 37.39 22.26
N ARG A 313 -19.41 37.45 22.55
CA ARG A 313 -20.08 38.63 23.09
C ARG A 313 -21.10 38.26 24.15
N LEU A 314 -21.62 39.27 24.84
CA LEU A 314 -22.73 39.13 25.79
C LEU A 314 -24.08 39.21 25.06
N LYS A 315 -25.09 38.46 25.55
CA LYS A 315 -26.45 38.43 24.98
C LYS A 315 -27.31 39.63 25.37
N THR A 316 -27.08 40.20 26.56
CA THR A 316 -27.77 41.38 27.11
C THR A 316 -26.79 42.41 27.65
N ARG A 317 -27.21 43.67 27.74
CA ARG A 317 -26.41 44.75 28.32
C ARG A 317 -26.16 44.49 29.81
N PRO A 318 -24.90 44.45 30.29
CA PRO A 318 -24.61 44.40 31.71
C PRO A 318 -24.71 45.81 32.32
N LEU A 319 -24.96 45.88 33.62
CA LEU A 319 -24.98 47.08 34.46
C LEU A 319 -23.56 47.47 34.92
N ALA A 320 -22.63 46.52 34.98
CA ALA A 320 -21.22 46.75 35.30
C ALA A 320 -20.31 45.86 34.43
N ASN A 321 -18.98 45.95 34.63
CA ASN A 321 -18.06 45.13 33.84
C ASN A 321 -18.22 43.63 34.16
N VAL A 322 -18.28 42.83 33.11
CA VAL A 322 -18.32 41.37 33.12
C VAL A 322 -17.03 40.85 32.50
N ILE A 323 -16.33 39.96 33.22
CA ILE A 323 -15.05 39.41 32.78
C ILE A 323 -15.22 37.92 32.52
N VAL A 324 -14.78 37.45 31.34
CA VAL A 324 -14.84 36.06 30.90
C VAL A 324 -13.42 35.55 30.69
N ASN A 325 -13.01 34.51 31.41
CA ASN A 325 -11.76 33.79 31.15
C ASN A 325 -11.93 32.82 29.98
N VAL A 326 -10.89 32.67 29.19
CA VAL A 326 -10.77 31.71 28.08
C VAL A 326 -9.75 30.65 28.50
N GLY A 327 -10.25 29.52 28.99
CA GLY A 327 -9.46 28.35 29.39
C GLY A 327 -9.01 27.53 28.18
N ASN A 328 -7.82 26.95 28.28
CA ASN A 328 -7.23 26.10 27.26
C ASN A 328 -6.66 24.85 27.95
N SER A 329 -7.16 23.68 27.56
CA SER A 329 -6.77 22.40 28.15
C SER A 329 -5.39 21.89 27.73
N ASN A 330 -4.87 22.33 26.57
CA ASN A 330 -3.53 21.98 26.11
C ASN A 330 -2.89 23.10 25.28
N ALA A 331 -2.13 23.96 25.96
CA ALA A 331 -1.40 25.06 25.31
C ALA A 331 -0.17 24.59 24.50
N GLY A 332 0.22 23.32 24.60
CA GLY A 332 1.26 22.71 23.76
C GLY A 332 0.79 22.38 22.34
N GLU A 333 -0.53 22.34 22.12
CA GLU A 333 -1.18 21.99 20.85
C GLU A 333 -1.81 23.19 20.17
N VAL A 334 -2.55 23.99 20.94
CA VAL A 334 -3.21 25.21 20.45
C VAL A 334 -2.86 26.34 21.38
N SER A 335 -2.34 27.44 20.84
CA SER A 335 -2.11 28.67 21.58
C SER A 335 -3.22 29.68 21.31
N LEU A 336 -3.56 30.51 22.31
CA LEU A 336 -4.60 31.54 22.20
C LEU A 336 -3.98 32.93 22.41
N ASP A 337 -4.38 33.91 21.61
CA ASP A 337 -3.90 35.30 21.75
C ASP A 337 -4.49 36.01 22.99
N LYS A 338 -5.67 35.57 23.47
CA LYS A 338 -6.40 36.14 24.60
C LYS A 338 -6.87 35.04 25.54
N LEU A 339 -6.53 35.19 26.82
CA LEU A 339 -6.99 34.31 27.90
C LEU A 339 -8.11 34.94 28.75
N GLN A 340 -8.48 36.19 28.46
CA GLN A 340 -9.52 36.92 29.17
C GLN A 340 -10.17 37.97 28.27
N LEU A 341 -11.49 38.13 28.40
CA LEU A 341 -12.33 39.08 27.67
C LEU A 341 -13.09 39.95 28.67
N THR A 342 -13.11 41.28 28.43
CA THR A 342 -13.77 42.25 29.33
C THR A 342 -14.89 42.96 28.60
N PHE A 343 -16.12 42.73 29.06
CA PHE A 343 -17.32 43.39 28.57
C PHE A 343 -17.78 44.45 29.56
N THR A 344 -18.16 45.61 29.05
CA THR A 344 -18.60 46.81 29.75
C THR A 344 -20.02 47.13 29.28
N PRO A 345 -20.76 47.99 29.99
CA PRO A 345 -22.09 48.43 29.55
C PRO A 345 -22.13 49.06 28.14
N ASP A 346 -20.99 49.47 27.58
CA ASP A 346 -20.89 50.15 26.28
C ASP A 346 -20.38 49.25 25.15
N ASN A 347 -19.68 48.15 25.46
CA ASN A 347 -19.09 47.25 24.45
C ASN A 347 -19.57 45.80 24.52
N TRP A 348 -20.53 45.48 25.40
CA TRP A 348 -21.03 44.13 25.64
C TRP A 348 -21.52 43.40 24.38
N ASN A 349 -22.10 44.14 23.43
CA ASN A 349 -22.65 43.62 22.19
C ASN A 349 -21.63 43.55 21.04
N VAL A 350 -20.41 44.05 21.26
CA VAL A 350 -19.32 44.01 20.30
C VAL A 350 -18.60 42.67 20.40
N PRO A 351 -18.56 41.84 19.33
CA PRO A 351 -17.81 40.59 19.33
C PRO A 351 -16.34 40.82 19.63
N GLN A 352 -15.83 40.16 20.67
CA GLN A 352 -14.40 40.09 20.95
C GLN A 352 -13.83 38.82 20.31
N ILE A 353 -12.93 39.01 19.36
CA ILE A 353 -12.31 37.92 18.58
C ILE A 353 -11.12 37.36 19.36
N VAL A 354 -11.03 36.03 19.48
CA VAL A 354 -9.88 35.28 19.96
C VAL A 354 -9.29 34.51 18.79
N THR A 355 -7.98 34.59 18.62
CA THR A 355 -7.21 33.86 17.60
C THR A 355 -6.59 32.63 18.25
N ALA A 356 -6.92 31.46 17.70
CA ALA A 356 -6.27 30.19 17.99
C ALA A 356 -5.19 29.93 16.94
N THR A 357 -4.03 29.43 17.38
CA THR A 357 -2.90 29.09 16.52
C THR A 357 -2.41 27.69 16.85
N GLY A 358 -2.30 26.81 15.86
CA GLY A 358 -1.69 25.49 16.03
C GLY A 358 -0.23 25.63 16.44
N VAL A 359 0.21 24.84 17.41
CA VAL A 359 1.58 24.81 17.91
C VAL A 359 2.25 23.60 17.30
N ALA A 360 3.37 23.82 16.60
CA ALA A 360 4.16 22.73 16.04
C ALA A 360 4.85 21.97 17.16
N ASP A 361 4.63 20.66 17.22
CA ASP A 361 5.63 19.73 17.73
C ASP A 361 6.25 18.97 16.53
N HIS A 362 7.23 18.10 16.76
CA HIS A 362 7.87 17.34 15.67
C HIS A 362 7.51 15.85 15.76
N GLN A 363 6.29 15.55 16.22
CA GLN A 363 5.83 14.18 16.45
C GLN A 363 4.67 13.84 15.52
N ILE A 364 4.82 12.76 14.75
CA ILE A 364 3.71 12.22 13.95
C ILE A 364 2.67 11.63 14.91
N ASP A 365 1.56 12.34 15.10
CA ASP A 365 0.47 11.94 15.96
C ASP A 365 -0.91 12.19 15.30
N PRO A 366 -2.04 11.75 15.87
CA PRO A 366 -3.36 12.02 15.29
C PRO A 366 -3.86 13.41 15.67
N ASP A 367 -4.68 14.03 14.81
CA ASP A 367 -5.34 15.34 15.06
C ASP A 367 -5.72 15.55 16.54
N ALA A 368 -5.09 16.55 17.17
CA ALA A 368 -5.28 16.81 18.59
C ALA A 368 -6.56 17.61 18.86
N ALA A 369 -7.39 17.10 19.78
CA ALA A 369 -8.60 17.77 20.24
C ALA A 369 -8.33 18.58 21.52
N VAL A 370 -8.40 19.91 21.43
CA VAL A 370 -8.14 20.83 22.55
C VAL A 370 -9.43 21.47 23.03
N GLY A 371 -9.82 21.20 24.28
CA GLY A 371 -10.96 21.85 24.93
C GLY A 371 -10.69 23.31 25.27
N ILE A 372 -11.62 24.20 24.88
CA ILE A 372 -11.65 25.63 25.15
C ILE A 372 -12.88 25.97 26.01
N ASP A 373 -12.66 26.53 27.20
CA ASP A 373 -13.70 26.82 28.19
C ASP A 373 -13.87 28.33 28.44
N LEU A 374 -15.08 28.85 28.28
CA LEU A 374 -15.44 30.23 28.57
C LEU A 374 -16.16 30.33 29.92
N THR A 375 -15.46 30.88 30.91
CA THR A 375 -15.95 30.95 32.30
C THR A 375 -16.02 32.39 32.78
N PHE A 376 -17.11 32.77 33.43
CA PHE A 376 -17.24 34.12 34.01
C PHE A 376 -16.35 34.26 35.24
N ALA A 377 -15.31 35.09 35.14
CA ALA A 377 -14.42 35.46 36.24
C ALA A 377 -15.02 36.55 37.14
N GLN A 378 -15.80 37.45 36.55
CA GLN A 378 -16.54 38.50 37.26
C GLN A 378 -17.90 38.68 36.61
N ARG A 379 -18.96 38.76 37.42
CA ARG A 379 -20.34 38.96 37.01
C ARG A 379 -20.89 40.20 37.71
N ASP A 380 -21.81 40.89 37.05
CA ASP A 380 -22.75 41.77 37.72
C ASP A 380 -24.04 41.01 38.08
N ASP A 381 -25.01 41.72 38.66
CA ASP A 381 -26.28 41.10 39.06
C ASP A 381 -27.08 40.56 37.85
N THR A 382 -26.94 41.15 36.67
CA THR A 382 -27.60 40.69 35.42
C THR A 382 -27.08 39.31 34.99
N TYR A 383 -25.77 39.05 35.13
CA TYR A 383 -25.13 37.81 34.69
C TYR A 383 -25.02 36.74 35.78
N LYS A 384 -25.64 36.93 36.95
CA LYS A 384 -25.54 36.03 38.12
C LYS A 384 -25.82 34.56 37.77
N PHE A 385 -26.82 34.29 36.95
CA PHE A 385 -27.22 32.93 36.53
C PHE A 385 -26.76 32.52 35.12
N ALA A 386 -25.90 33.31 34.48
CA ALA A 386 -25.42 33.00 33.12
C ALA A 386 -24.60 31.69 33.10
N GLY A 387 -24.93 30.79 32.17
CA GLY A 387 -24.17 29.55 31.96
C GLY A 387 -22.80 29.80 31.32
N THR A 388 -21.83 28.91 31.54
CA THR A 388 -20.55 28.90 30.82
C THR A 388 -20.73 28.35 29.41
N ALA A 389 -19.75 28.56 28.52
CA ALA A 389 -19.72 27.96 27.19
C ALA A 389 -18.41 27.19 27.03
N ALA A 390 -18.42 26.09 26.28
CA ALA A 390 -17.23 25.30 25.99
C ALA A 390 -17.33 24.69 24.59
N PHE A 391 -16.20 24.51 23.93
CA PHE A 391 -16.10 23.84 22.63
C PHE A 391 -14.72 23.19 22.47
N THR A 392 -14.54 22.41 21.41
CA THR A 392 -13.25 21.79 21.06
C THR A 392 -12.67 22.49 19.83
N ALA A 393 -11.42 22.91 19.93
CA ALA A 393 -10.59 23.27 18.80
C ALA A 393 -9.83 22.02 18.32
N THR A 394 -9.70 21.85 17.01
CA THR A 394 -8.91 20.75 16.42
C THR A 394 -7.60 21.32 15.90
N ASN A 395 -6.48 20.79 16.38
CA ASN A 395 -5.18 20.93 15.75
C ASN A 395 -5.06 19.80 14.73
N VAL A 396 -5.08 20.13 13.45
CA VAL A 396 -4.94 19.15 12.37
C VAL A 396 -3.46 18.86 12.20
N ASN A 397 -3.13 17.57 12.24
CA ASN A 397 -1.77 17.11 12.06
C ASN A 397 -1.28 17.54 10.67
N ALA A 398 -0.16 18.26 10.64
CA ALA A 398 0.49 18.72 9.41
C ALA A 398 1.78 17.94 9.09
N ASP A 399 2.17 17.00 9.94
CA ASP A 399 3.23 16.04 9.72
C ASP A 399 2.74 14.94 8.77
N PHE A 400 3.01 15.12 7.48
CA PHE A 400 2.75 14.12 6.45
C PHE A 400 3.95 13.17 6.32
N PRO A 401 3.73 11.87 6.02
CA PRO A 401 4.80 10.96 5.65
C PRO A 401 5.57 11.52 4.43
N VAL A 402 6.86 11.83 4.61
CA VAL A 402 7.76 12.19 3.51
C VAL A 402 8.04 10.92 2.70
N PRO A 403 7.95 10.92 1.35
CA PRO A 403 8.29 9.74 0.58
C PRO A 403 9.78 9.40 0.72
N ALA A 404 10.09 8.10 0.89
CA ALA A 404 11.46 7.59 0.77
C ALA A 404 12.11 8.10 -0.53
N ARG A 405 13.36 8.56 -0.45
CA ARG A 405 14.11 9.01 -1.63
C ARG A 405 14.92 7.88 -2.24
N THR A 406 15.24 8.01 -3.52
CA THR A 406 16.16 7.12 -4.21
C THR A 406 17.32 7.90 -4.79
N TYR A 407 18.53 7.61 -4.34
CA TYR A 407 19.78 8.13 -4.88
C TYR A 407 20.38 7.10 -5.85
N VAL A 408 20.87 7.57 -7.00
CA VAL A 408 21.49 6.71 -8.01
C VAL A 408 22.96 7.10 -8.13
N VAL A 409 23.87 6.24 -7.68
CA VAL A 409 25.31 6.43 -7.81
C VAL A 409 25.69 6.37 -9.29
N THR A 410 26.37 7.40 -9.80
CA THR A 410 26.72 7.58 -11.22
C THR A 410 28.22 7.63 -11.48
N THR A 411 29.06 7.47 -10.46
CA THR A 411 30.53 7.38 -10.61
C THR A 411 31.17 6.32 -9.74
N LEU A 412 32.29 5.75 -10.22
CA LEU A 412 33.14 4.83 -9.46
C LEU A 412 34.13 5.56 -8.55
N LEU A 413 34.26 6.87 -8.68
CA LEU A 413 35.16 7.66 -7.85
C LEU A 413 34.55 7.85 -6.47
N ASP A 414 35.30 7.52 -5.43
CA ASP A 414 34.97 7.91 -4.07
C ASP A 414 35.42 9.36 -3.83
N GLN A 415 34.52 10.31 -4.12
CA GLN A 415 34.82 11.73 -3.99
C GLN A 415 34.65 12.21 -2.55
N PRO A 416 35.52 13.11 -2.04
CA PRO A 416 35.30 13.77 -0.77
C PRO A 416 34.07 14.69 -0.85
N LEU A 417 33.34 14.85 0.26
CA LEU A 417 32.16 15.72 0.34
C LEU A 417 32.53 17.16 -0.08
N ASN A 418 32.07 17.60 -1.25
CA ASN A 418 32.40 18.90 -1.86
C ASN A 418 31.26 19.95 -1.70
N GLY A 419 30.28 19.67 -0.85
CA GLY A 419 29.05 20.44 -0.65
C GLY A 419 27.84 19.51 -0.72
N ALA A 420 26.64 19.97 -0.35
CA ALA A 420 25.40 19.18 -0.43
C ALA A 420 24.90 18.99 -1.90
N GLY A 421 25.83 18.88 -2.85
CA GLY A 421 25.59 19.04 -4.28
C GLY A 421 26.66 18.38 -5.15
N ASP A 422 26.25 17.46 -6.03
CA ASP A 422 26.64 17.16 -7.41
C ASP A 422 27.00 18.46 -8.14
N THR A 423 28.15 19.00 -7.77
CA THR A 423 28.70 20.23 -8.32
C THR A 423 29.43 19.95 -9.64
N ASP A 424 29.67 18.69 -9.98
CA ASP A 424 30.42 18.23 -11.15
C ASP A 424 29.61 17.37 -12.16
N GLY A 425 28.35 17.07 -11.87
CA GLY A 425 27.43 16.24 -12.66
C GLY A 425 27.49 14.73 -12.37
N LEU A 426 28.19 14.30 -11.31
CA LEU A 426 28.36 12.92 -10.87
C LEU A 426 28.04 12.75 -9.37
N LEU A 427 27.30 11.70 -9.02
CA LEU A 427 26.98 11.33 -7.64
C LEU A 427 27.78 10.09 -7.22
N SER A 428 28.70 10.24 -6.28
CA SER A 428 29.45 9.12 -5.68
C SER A 428 28.64 8.42 -4.57
N LEU A 429 29.05 7.21 -4.19
CA LEU A 429 28.42 6.48 -3.08
C LEU A 429 28.52 7.25 -1.75
N ARG A 430 29.65 7.94 -1.51
CA ARG A 430 29.85 8.73 -0.30
C ARG A 430 28.90 9.92 -0.23
N GLU A 431 28.67 10.60 -1.35
CA GLU A 431 27.72 11.71 -1.44
C GLU A 431 26.28 11.22 -1.29
N ALA A 432 25.92 10.09 -1.93
CA ALA A 432 24.60 9.47 -1.78
C ALA A 432 24.31 9.10 -0.31
N LEU A 433 25.29 8.52 0.39
CA LEU A 433 25.17 8.21 1.82
C LEU A 433 25.05 9.46 2.69
N ALA A 434 25.84 10.50 2.40
CA ALA A 434 25.72 11.76 3.13
C ALA A 434 24.34 12.42 2.94
N ALA A 435 23.78 12.35 1.73
CA ALA A 435 22.45 12.86 1.44
C ALA A 435 21.34 12.06 2.14
N ALA A 436 21.44 10.72 2.11
CA ALA A 436 20.52 9.83 2.81
C ALA A 436 20.55 10.07 4.34
N ASN A 437 21.75 10.08 4.94
CA ASN A 437 21.92 10.35 6.37
C ASN A 437 21.41 11.74 6.81
N ALA A 438 21.50 12.74 5.93
CA ALA A 438 21.01 14.09 6.22
C ALA A 438 19.52 14.27 5.91
N ASN A 439 18.88 13.24 5.34
CA ASN A 439 17.53 13.30 4.79
C ASN A 439 17.34 14.54 3.89
N SER A 440 18.39 14.89 3.13
CA SER A 440 18.50 16.14 2.37
C SER A 440 18.33 15.88 0.88
N ALA A 441 17.50 16.68 0.20
CA ALA A 441 17.36 16.54 -1.24
C ALA A 441 18.54 17.07 -2.04
N PHE A 442 18.73 16.40 -3.17
CA PHE A 442 19.45 16.89 -4.32
C PHE A 442 18.54 17.77 -5.19
N GLY A 443 18.37 19.04 -4.78
CA GLY A 443 17.40 19.95 -5.40
C GLY A 443 15.95 19.72 -4.93
N ASP A 444 15.33 20.82 -4.48
CA ASP A 444 13.91 21.05 -4.14
C ASP A 444 13.26 20.48 -2.87
N ALA A 445 13.80 19.49 -2.13
CA ALA A 445 13.15 19.04 -0.89
C ALA A 445 13.77 19.60 0.41
N LEU A 446 12.89 20.02 1.33
CA LEU A 446 13.19 20.55 2.66
C LEU A 446 13.44 19.42 3.71
N PRO A 447 14.09 19.71 4.85
CA PRO A 447 14.55 18.71 5.83
C PRO A 447 13.55 18.38 6.97
N GLY A 448 13.56 17.13 7.46
CA GLY A 448 13.17 16.76 8.85
C GLY A 448 12.27 15.51 9.06
N SER A 449 12.83 14.47 9.72
CA SER A 449 12.26 13.35 10.54
C SER A 449 11.29 12.29 9.94
N PRO A 450 11.12 11.12 10.59
CA PRO A 450 11.40 9.78 10.05
C PRO A 450 10.17 9.08 9.45
N ASP A 451 10.39 8.07 8.60
CA ASP A 451 9.57 6.83 8.46
C ASP A 451 9.58 6.15 7.09
N PHE A 452 10.52 6.49 6.18
CA PHE A 452 10.88 5.54 5.13
C PHE A 452 12.39 5.51 4.92
N ALA A 453 12.95 4.30 4.93
CA ALA A 453 14.34 4.08 4.59
C ALA A 453 14.63 4.66 3.20
N ASP A 454 15.53 5.63 3.14
CA ASP A 454 16.06 6.11 1.87
C ASP A 454 16.70 4.93 1.11
N SER A 455 16.79 5.03 -0.20
CA SER A 455 17.35 3.98 -1.04
C SER A 455 18.53 4.49 -1.87
N ILE A 456 19.59 3.68 -1.96
CA ILE A 456 20.74 3.92 -2.81
C ILE A 456 20.83 2.79 -3.83
N THR A 457 20.91 3.16 -5.10
CA THR A 457 21.10 2.24 -6.23
C THR A 457 22.28 2.69 -7.09
N PHE A 458 22.69 1.88 -8.05
CA PHE A 458 23.81 2.17 -8.94
C PHE A 458 23.33 2.27 -10.39
N ALA A 459 23.83 3.27 -11.10
CA ALA A 459 23.50 3.45 -12.49
C ALA A 459 23.98 2.24 -13.34
N PRO A 460 23.18 1.74 -14.30
CA PRO A 460 23.53 0.54 -15.07
C PRO A 460 24.89 0.60 -15.77
N GLU A 461 25.33 1.80 -16.17
CA GLU A 461 26.61 2.07 -16.80
C GLU A 461 27.83 1.83 -15.91
N LEU A 462 27.65 1.72 -14.59
CA LEU A 462 28.73 1.40 -13.64
C LEU A 462 29.04 -0.11 -13.53
N GLY A 463 28.22 -0.96 -14.14
CA GLY A 463 28.34 -2.42 -14.01
C GLY A 463 29.74 -2.95 -14.31
N GLY A 464 30.31 -3.70 -13.37
CA GLY A 464 31.66 -4.26 -13.42
C GLY A 464 32.77 -3.43 -12.79
N GLY A 465 32.45 -2.27 -12.19
CA GLY A 465 33.43 -1.32 -11.63
C GLY A 465 33.79 -1.56 -10.17
N THR A 466 34.95 -1.04 -9.75
CA THR A 466 35.41 -1.00 -8.35
C THR A 466 35.40 0.45 -7.85
N ILE A 467 34.76 0.68 -6.70
CA ILE A 467 34.88 1.91 -5.92
C ILE A 467 35.97 1.70 -4.87
N SER A 468 37.14 2.30 -5.10
CA SER A 468 38.25 2.28 -4.15
C SER A 468 38.09 3.41 -3.12
N LEU A 469 37.96 3.06 -1.85
CA LEU A 469 37.62 4.02 -0.80
C LEU A 469 38.79 4.90 -0.37
N GLY A 470 38.57 6.21 -0.27
CA GLY A 470 39.42 7.18 0.40
C GLY A 470 39.11 7.37 1.90
N GLY A 471 38.12 6.65 2.43
CA GLY A 471 37.73 6.68 3.84
C GLY A 471 36.55 5.77 4.17
N VAL A 472 36.21 5.64 5.46
CA VAL A 472 35.06 4.86 5.93
C VAL A 472 33.73 5.47 5.45
N LEU A 473 32.75 4.64 5.11
CA LEU A 473 31.39 5.07 4.75
C LEU A 473 30.46 4.91 5.95
N SER A 474 29.91 6.01 6.46
CA SER A 474 29.00 5.99 7.62
C SER A 474 27.53 5.89 7.19
N ILE A 475 26.75 5.07 7.89
CA ILE A 475 25.29 5.01 7.80
C ILE A 475 24.74 5.39 9.17
N THR A 476 23.87 6.39 9.22
CA THR A 476 23.34 6.95 10.48
C THR A 476 21.81 7.00 10.50
N ASP A 477 21.15 6.41 9.51
CA ASP A 477 19.70 6.38 9.40
C ASP A 477 19.23 5.09 8.70
N ASP A 478 17.93 4.86 8.68
CA ASP A 478 17.30 3.75 7.96
C ASP A 478 17.64 3.83 6.47
N LEU A 479 18.19 2.74 5.93
CA LEU A 479 18.77 2.78 4.59
C LEU A 479 18.66 1.45 3.88
N THR A 480 18.25 1.49 2.62
CA THR A 480 18.36 0.37 1.68
C THR A 480 19.40 0.65 0.61
N ILE A 481 20.42 -0.18 0.50
CA ILE A 481 21.42 -0.13 -0.59
C ILE A 481 21.22 -1.35 -1.49
N THR A 482 20.96 -1.11 -2.78
CA THR A 482 20.78 -2.17 -3.78
C THR A 482 21.83 -2.03 -4.87
N GLY A 483 22.82 -2.91 -4.80
CA GLY A 483 23.81 -3.12 -5.84
C GLY A 483 23.25 -3.86 -7.05
N PRO A 484 23.91 -3.75 -8.22
CA PRO A 484 23.50 -4.44 -9.45
C PRO A 484 23.76 -5.96 -9.43
N GLY A 485 24.25 -6.50 -8.31
CA GLY A 485 24.64 -7.90 -8.11
C GLY A 485 26.11 -8.01 -7.70
N ALA A 486 26.43 -8.92 -6.78
CA ALA A 486 27.77 -9.00 -6.20
C ALA A 486 28.88 -9.27 -7.23
N GLY A 487 28.58 -9.93 -8.35
CA GLY A 487 29.53 -10.10 -9.46
C GLY A 487 29.77 -8.86 -10.32
N SER A 488 29.10 -7.75 -10.03
CA SER A 488 29.08 -6.54 -10.86
C SER A 488 29.69 -5.32 -10.15
N GLN A 489 29.31 -5.02 -8.90
CA GLN A 489 29.83 -3.83 -8.21
C GLN A 489 30.70 -4.21 -7.01
N THR A 490 31.95 -3.72 -7.00
CA THR A 490 32.90 -3.90 -5.89
C THR A 490 33.10 -2.59 -5.14
N ILE A 491 33.13 -2.66 -3.80
CA ILE A 491 33.58 -1.61 -2.89
C ILE A 491 34.85 -2.13 -2.20
N ASP A 492 35.97 -1.43 -2.39
CA ASP A 492 37.29 -1.86 -1.96
C ASP A 492 37.83 -0.94 -0.86
N GLY A 493 38.00 -1.48 0.35
CA GLY A 493 38.59 -0.79 1.51
C GLY A 493 40.11 -0.63 1.44
N GLN A 494 40.75 -1.20 0.42
CA GLN A 494 42.19 -1.09 0.11
C GLN A 494 43.14 -1.57 1.23
N ASN A 495 42.65 -2.38 2.16
CA ASN A 495 43.30 -2.77 3.42
C ASN A 495 43.57 -1.60 4.37
N LEU A 496 42.93 -0.44 4.13
CA LEU A 496 43.15 0.80 4.88
C LEU A 496 41.93 1.21 5.70
N TYR A 497 40.73 0.89 5.22
CA TYR A 497 39.48 1.39 5.79
C TYR A 497 38.51 0.27 6.08
N GLN A 498 37.75 0.43 7.17
CA GLN A 498 36.44 -0.18 7.29
C GLN A 498 35.56 0.31 6.14
N ILE A 499 34.74 -0.57 5.56
CA ILE A 499 33.88 -0.17 4.43
C ILE A 499 32.66 0.58 4.96
N PHE A 500 31.76 -0.08 5.70
CA PHE A 500 30.57 0.51 6.28
C PHE A 500 30.65 0.56 7.81
N ASN A 501 30.29 1.71 8.38
CA ASN A 501 30.17 1.93 9.81
C ASN A 501 28.76 2.38 10.18
N ILE A 502 28.05 1.55 10.94
CA ILE A 502 26.67 1.74 11.41
C ILE A 502 26.72 1.90 12.94
N ALA A 503 27.38 2.97 13.40
CA ALA A 503 27.75 3.18 14.80
C ALA A 503 26.85 4.22 15.48
N LEU A 504 25.62 3.85 15.79
CA LEU A 504 24.72 4.64 16.64
C LEU A 504 24.26 3.79 17.83
N THR A 505 24.48 4.33 19.04
CA THR A 505 24.18 3.62 20.31
C THR A 505 22.69 3.53 20.64
N ASP A 506 21.89 4.44 20.09
CA ASP A 506 20.45 4.55 20.38
C ASP A 506 19.57 4.26 19.15
N PHE A 507 20.19 3.87 18.02
CA PHE A 507 19.48 3.58 16.77
C PHE A 507 19.04 2.12 16.75
N THR A 508 17.73 1.92 16.62
CA THR A 508 17.07 0.60 16.48
C THR A 508 16.41 0.43 15.12
N GLY A 509 16.85 1.22 14.14
CA GLY A 509 16.34 1.20 12.78
C GLY A 509 16.88 0.05 11.93
N GLN A 510 16.41 -0.03 10.68
CA GLN A 510 16.70 -1.10 9.72
C GLN A 510 17.66 -0.65 8.61
N VAL A 511 18.73 -1.41 8.41
CA VAL A 511 19.67 -1.23 7.29
C VAL A 511 19.69 -2.49 6.41
N ASN A 512 19.30 -2.32 5.15
CA ASN A 512 19.28 -3.39 4.15
C ASN A 512 20.39 -3.15 3.12
N ILE A 513 21.33 -4.07 2.94
CA ILE A 513 22.39 -3.96 1.92
C ILE A 513 22.36 -5.21 1.05
N SER A 514 22.33 -5.02 -0.27
CA SER A 514 22.22 -6.14 -1.21
C SER A 514 23.08 -5.99 -2.46
N GLY A 515 23.49 -7.12 -3.04
CA GLY A 515 24.06 -7.16 -4.39
C GLY A 515 25.42 -6.47 -4.56
N LEU A 516 26.26 -6.42 -3.52
CA LEU A 516 27.59 -5.80 -3.58
C LEU A 516 28.70 -6.80 -3.20
N THR A 517 29.89 -6.62 -3.80
CA THR A 517 31.14 -7.19 -3.27
C THR A 517 31.83 -6.17 -2.36
N LEU A 518 32.09 -6.53 -1.10
CA LEU A 518 32.87 -5.75 -0.14
C LEU A 518 34.21 -6.45 0.12
N THR A 519 35.32 -5.80 -0.23
CA THR A 519 36.64 -6.43 -0.21
C THR A 519 37.73 -5.57 0.41
N ASN A 520 38.75 -6.24 0.97
CA ASN A 520 39.91 -5.63 1.60
C ASN A 520 39.55 -4.55 2.64
N GLY A 521 38.41 -4.69 3.31
CA GLY A 521 38.07 -3.87 4.46
C GLY A 521 39.00 -4.20 5.64
N ASN A 522 39.39 -3.20 6.42
CA ASN A 522 40.31 -3.37 7.54
C ASN A 522 39.93 -2.47 8.73
N ASN A 523 39.70 -3.07 9.91
CA ASN A 523 39.48 -2.34 11.16
C ASN A 523 39.80 -3.20 12.40
N SER A 524 39.54 -2.72 13.61
CA SER A 524 39.57 -3.56 14.82
C SER A 524 38.37 -4.50 14.91
N MET A 525 37.18 -4.02 14.56
CA MET A 525 35.92 -4.78 14.60
C MET A 525 35.18 -4.58 13.29
N GLY A 526 34.74 -5.65 12.63
CA GLY A 526 33.99 -5.55 11.38
C GLY A 526 34.85 -4.98 10.25
N GLY A 527 35.69 -5.80 9.62
CA GLY A 527 36.59 -5.32 8.56
C GLY A 527 35.83 -4.66 7.40
N ALA A 528 34.72 -5.27 6.96
CA ALA A 528 33.82 -4.65 5.99
C ALA A 528 32.72 -3.83 6.68
N VAL A 529 31.95 -4.44 7.58
CA VAL A 529 30.76 -3.84 8.19
C VAL A 529 30.87 -3.92 9.71
N PHE A 530 30.72 -2.79 10.37
CA PHE A 530 30.46 -2.72 11.80
C PHE A 530 29.09 -2.14 12.04
N SER A 531 28.30 -2.81 12.88
CA SER A 531 26.98 -2.35 13.28
C SER A 531 26.77 -2.56 14.77
N LEU A 532 26.28 -1.50 15.43
CA LEU A 532 26.10 -1.49 16.87
C LEU A 532 24.66 -1.85 17.26
N GLY A 533 23.67 -1.03 16.89
CA GLY A 533 22.28 -1.18 17.30
C GLY A 533 21.26 -1.55 16.21
N ALA A 534 21.58 -1.32 14.94
CA ALA A 534 20.64 -1.49 13.83
C ALA A 534 20.30 -2.96 13.56
N ASP A 535 19.06 -3.22 13.12
CA ASP A 535 18.72 -4.49 12.48
C ASP A 535 19.31 -4.49 11.06
N LEU A 536 20.27 -5.41 10.82
CA LEU A 536 21.06 -5.45 9.61
C LEU A 536 20.67 -6.65 8.73
N ALA A 537 20.22 -6.38 7.51
CA ALA A 537 19.96 -7.41 6.50
C ALA A 537 20.97 -7.33 5.35
N LEU A 538 21.64 -8.45 5.06
CA LEU A 538 22.65 -8.59 4.01
C LEU A 538 22.19 -9.66 3.01
N SER A 539 21.91 -9.27 1.76
CA SER A 539 21.35 -10.19 0.75
C SER A 539 22.13 -10.21 -0.56
N GLY A 540 22.47 -11.39 -1.08
CA GLY A 540 23.18 -11.48 -2.36
C GLY A 540 24.56 -10.80 -2.33
N MET A 541 25.23 -10.80 -1.18
CA MET A 541 26.49 -10.09 -0.93
C MET A 541 27.70 -10.99 -1.16
N SER A 542 28.87 -10.38 -1.42
CA SER A 542 30.16 -11.08 -1.40
C SER A 542 31.18 -10.35 -0.53
N PHE A 543 31.61 -10.96 0.57
CA PHE A 543 32.63 -10.45 1.47
C PHE A 543 33.96 -11.17 1.22
N GLN A 544 34.96 -10.46 0.73
CA GLN A 544 36.22 -11.07 0.28
C GLN A 544 37.44 -10.43 0.93
N SER A 545 38.27 -11.24 1.60
CA SER A 545 39.58 -10.78 2.13
C SER A 545 39.49 -9.57 3.06
N ASN A 546 38.40 -9.45 3.83
CA ASN A 546 38.29 -8.43 4.87
C ASN A 546 39.03 -8.90 6.14
N HIS A 547 39.59 -7.95 6.89
CA HIS A 547 40.38 -8.21 8.08
C HIS A 547 39.89 -7.41 9.27
N ALA A 548 39.82 -8.05 10.44
CA ALA A 548 39.63 -7.38 11.72
C ALA A 548 40.76 -7.75 12.70
N SER A 549 41.40 -6.77 13.32
CA SER A 549 42.44 -7.05 14.32
C SER A 549 41.89 -7.55 15.67
N TYR A 550 40.57 -7.73 15.78
CA TYR A 550 39.91 -8.30 16.94
C TYR A 550 38.74 -9.23 16.55
N GLN A 551 37.58 -8.69 16.15
CA GLN A 551 36.37 -9.51 15.96
C GLN A 551 35.63 -9.18 14.67
N GLY A 552 35.02 -10.19 14.04
CA GLY A 552 34.18 -10.02 12.86
C GLY A 552 34.99 -9.60 11.64
N GLY A 553 35.76 -10.54 11.06
CA GLY A 553 36.68 -10.22 9.97
C GLY A 553 36.01 -9.53 8.78
N ALA A 554 34.76 -9.91 8.47
CA ALA A 554 33.90 -9.17 7.56
C ALA A 554 32.86 -8.32 8.31
N VAL A 555 32.05 -8.94 9.18
CA VAL A 555 30.90 -8.30 9.81
C VAL A 555 31.01 -8.43 11.33
N PHE A 556 30.85 -7.31 12.02
CA PHE A 556 30.62 -7.26 13.46
C PHE A 556 29.22 -6.68 13.71
N GLN A 557 28.39 -7.42 14.44
CA GLN A 557 27.07 -6.98 14.90
C GLN A 557 27.02 -7.07 16.42
N MET A 558 26.56 -6.03 17.11
CA MET A 558 26.41 -6.06 18.57
C MET A 558 24.97 -6.43 18.99
N THR A 559 24.09 -5.45 19.14
CA THR A 559 22.81 -5.64 19.84
C THR A 559 21.59 -5.79 18.92
N GLY A 560 21.66 -5.42 17.64
CA GLY A 560 20.57 -5.61 16.67
C GLY A 560 20.52 -7.03 16.09
N ALA A 561 19.42 -7.38 15.40
CA ALA A 561 19.34 -8.63 14.65
C ALA A 561 20.24 -8.58 13.39
N LEU A 562 20.78 -9.72 12.97
CA LEU A 562 21.54 -9.84 11.73
C LEU A 562 20.93 -10.95 10.86
N SER A 563 20.46 -10.60 9.66
CA SER A 563 20.02 -11.55 8.65
C SER A 563 20.98 -11.56 7.46
N VAL A 564 21.42 -12.75 7.06
CA VAL A 564 22.37 -12.96 5.97
C VAL A 564 21.78 -13.99 5.01
N THR A 565 21.51 -13.59 3.78
CA THR A 565 20.81 -14.44 2.81
C THR A 565 21.53 -14.45 1.47
N ASP A 566 21.62 -15.63 0.83
CA ASP A 566 22.17 -15.79 -0.52
C ASP A 566 23.57 -15.16 -0.70
N SER A 567 24.40 -15.19 0.36
CA SER A 567 25.65 -14.41 0.44
C SER A 567 26.90 -15.29 0.54
N VAL A 568 28.05 -14.73 0.18
CA VAL A 568 29.35 -15.44 0.17
C VAL A 568 30.36 -14.71 1.04
N PHE A 569 30.98 -15.43 1.98
CA PHE A 569 32.10 -14.98 2.82
C PHE A 569 33.34 -15.79 2.50
N ASN A 570 34.29 -15.19 1.80
CA ASN A 570 35.47 -15.88 1.29
C ASN A 570 36.77 -15.26 1.82
N GLY A 571 37.54 -16.04 2.56
CA GLY A 571 38.89 -15.64 2.98
C GLY A 571 38.95 -14.42 3.90
N ASN A 572 37.90 -14.17 4.70
CA ASN A 572 37.91 -13.10 5.69
C ASN A 572 38.65 -13.56 6.96
N THR A 573 39.27 -12.62 7.68
CA THR A 573 40.17 -12.93 8.80
C THR A 573 39.90 -12.07 10.02
N ALA A 574 39.94 -12.64 11.22
CA ALA A 574 39.93 -11.92 12.48
C ALA A 574 41.02 -12.44 13.42
N ASP A 575 41.64 -11.59 14.24
CA ASP A 575 42.69 -12.05 15.16
C ASP A 575 42.15 -12.75 16.43
N ASP A 576 40.89 -12.50 16.81
CA ASP A 576 40.23 -13.11 17.97
C ASP A 576 38.98 -13.91 17.58
N GLY A 577 37.84 -13.27 17.29
CA GLY A 577 36.55 -13.96 17.13
C GLY A 577 35.90 -13.76 15.76
N GLY A 578 35.44 -14.84 15.12
CA GLY A 578 34.56 -14.76 13.95
C GLY A 578 35.27 -14.27 12.71
N GLY A 579 35.95 -15.17 11.99
CA GLY A 579 36.75 -14.79 10.81
C GLY A 579 35.91 -14.15 9.70
N ALA A 580 34.62 -14.49 9.62
CA ALA A 580 33.65 -13.80 8.80
C ALA A 580 32.72 -12.92 9.66
N ILE A 581 31.97 -13.52 10.58
CA ILE A 581 30.92 -12.85 11.36
C ILE A 581 31.20 -13.01 12.84
N HIS A 582 31.13 -11.90 13.57
CA HIS A 582 30.99 -11.89 15.02
C HIS A 582 29.66 -11.22 15.40
N ALA A 583 28.84 -11.89 16.21
CA ALA A 583 27.56 -11.39 16.71
C ALA A 583 27.58 -11.32 18.25
N ASP A 584 27.48 -10.12 18.82
CA ASP A 584 27.72 -9.82 20.24
C ASP A 584 26.43 -9.45 21.00
N GLY A 585 25.61 -10.45 21.31
CA GLY A 585 24.47 -10.31 22.22
C GLY A 585 23.13 -9.89 21.59
N GLY A 586 23.03 -9.80 20.26
CA GLY A 586 21.79 -9.51 19.55
C GLY A 586 20.70 -10.61 19.69
N PRO A 587 19.42 -10.30 19.41
CA PRO A 587 18.32 -11.23 19.60
C PRO A 587 18.35 -12.42 18.63
N LEU A 588 18.87 -12.23 17.41
CA LEU A 588 18.87 -13.25 16.37
C LEU A 588 20.03 -13.02 15.37
N LEU A 589 20.77 -14.09 15.09
CA LEU A 589 21.63 -14.22 13.90
C LEU A 589 21.00 -15.24 12.97
N GLU A 590 20.54 -14.82 11.81
CA GLU A 590 19.87 -15.67 10.82
C GLU A 590 20.68 -15.75 9.53
N ILE A 591 20.95 -16.97 9.06
CA ILE A 591 21.79 -17.22 7.89
C ILE A 591 21.11 -18.24 6.98
N HIS A 592 20.79 -17.84 5.75
CA HIS A 592 20.13 -18.66 4.74
C HIS A 592 20.93 -18.74 3.45
N ARG A 593 20.98 -19.93 2.84
CA ARG A 593 21.52 -20.15 1.47
C ARG A 593 22.89 -19.49 1.23
N SER A 594 23.74 -19.44 2.24
CA SER A 594 24.98 -18.68 2.23
C SER A 594 26.21 -19.59 2.32
N THR A 595 27.34 -19.12 1.81
CA THR A 595 28.59 -19.88 1.76
C THR A 595 29.73 -19.18 2.52
N PHE A 596 30.36 -19.87 3.46
CA PHE A 596 31.52 -19.41 4.21
C PHE A 596 32.72 -20.29 3.87
N THR A 597 33.70 -19.75 3.14
CA THR A 597 34.86 -20.51 2.69
C THR A 597 36.17 -19.88 3.12
N GLY A 598 37.06 -20.67 3.72
CA GLY A 598 38.43 -20.25 4.00
C GLY A 598 38.57 -19.07 4.97
N ASN A 599 37.56 -18.79 5.79
CA ASN A 599 37.64 -17.74 6.80
C ASN A 599 38.50 -18.20 7.97
N THR A 600 39.21 -17.27 8.61
CA THR A 600 40.19 -17.59 9.66
C THR A 600 40.01 -16.71 10.90
N ALA A 601 39.99 -17.31 12.08
CA ALA A 601 40.06 -16.60 13.36
C ALA A 601 40.77 -17.39 14.45
N LYS A 602 40.78 -16.90 15.69
CA LYS A 602 41.20 -17.68 16.86
C LYS A 602 40.04 -18.48 17.44
N TYR A 603 38.85 -17.90 17.52
CA TYR A 603 37.60 -18.54 17.89
C TYR A 603 36.60 -18.39 16.75
N GLY A 604 35.93 -19.48 16.35
CA GLY A 604 34.94 -19.43 15.28
C GLY A 604 35.56 -19.05 13.93
N GLY A 605 36.15 -20.01 13.23
CA GLY A 605 36.89 -19.73 11.98
C GLY A 605 36.07 -18.95 10.95
N ALA A 606 34.76 -19.21 10.86
CA ALA A 606 33.81 -18.35 10.17
C ALA A 606 32.95 -17.52 11.13
N ILE A 607 32.27 -18.15 12.08
CA ILE A 607 31.23 -17.50 12.90
C ILE A 607 31.58 -17.60 14.38
N ASP A 608 31.49 -16.47 15.06
CA ASP A 608 31.55 -16.38 16.52
C ASP A 608 30.26 -15.73 17.02
N SER A 609 29.43 -16.48 17.74
CA SER A 609 28.06 -16.07 18.09
C SER A 609 27.84 -16.05 19.59
N PHE A 610 27.52 -14.85 20.08
CA PHE A 610 26.93 -14.54 21.38
C PHE A 610 25.46 -14.10 21.26
N ALA A 611 24.87 -14.17 20.05
CA ALA A 611 23.46 -13.88 19.85
C ALA A 611 22.58 -14.87 20.66
N ASN A 612 21.39 -14.45 21.07
CA ASN A 612 20.48 -15.33 21.83
C ASN A 612 20.15 -16.62 21.05
N GLU A 613 19.90 -16.47 19.74
CA GLU A 613 19.68 -17.59 18.83
C GLU A 613 20.44 -17.39 17.50
N LEU A 614 21.08 -18.45 17.03
CA LEU A 614 21.59 -18.61 15.67
C LEU A 614 20.67 -19.56 14.89
N ILE A 615 20.16 -19.11 13.75
CA ILE A 615 19.50 -19.96 12.75
C ILE A 615 20.43 -20.05 11.54
N LEU A 616 20.86 -21.26 11.19
CA LEU A 616 21.65 -21.53 9.99
C LEU A 616 20.92 -22.55 9.12
N GLN A 617 20.54 -22.15 7.92
CA GLN A 617 19.72 -22.96 7.03
C GLN A 617 20.22 -22.94 5.58
N ASP A 618 20.13 -24.09 4.90
CA ASP A 618 20.46 -24.27 3.48
C ASP A 618 21.89 -23.79 3.09
N SER A 619 22.82 -23.78 4.05
CA SER A 619 24.10 -23.08 3.96
C SER A 619 25.32 -24.01 4.00
N THR A 620 26.46 -23.53 3.51
CA THR A 620 27.72 -24.28 3.47
C THR A 620 28.84 -23.54 4.18
N LEU A 621 29.44 -24.16 5.20
CA LEU A 621 30.66 -23.68 5.85
C LEU A 621 31.78 -24.68 5.52
N SER A 622 32.75 -24.23 4.73
CA SER A 622 33.82 -25.09 4.24
C SER A 622 35.23 -24.54 4.43
N GLY A 623 36.16 -25.38 4.88
CA GLY A 623 37.57 -25.01 4.92
C GLY A 623 37.90 -23.83 5.84
N ASN A 624 37.04 -23.50 6.81
CA ASN A 624 37.31 -22.43 7.77
C ASN A 624 38.27 -22.91 8.86
N PHE A 625 39.07 -21.99 9.40
CA PHE A 625 40.14 -22.30 10.33
C PHE A 625 40.06 -21.46 11.61
N ALA A 626 40.03 -22.11 12.75
CA ALA A 626 40.20 -21.47 14.06
C ALA A 626 41.54 -21.90 14.67
N SER A 627 42.38 -20.95 15.11
CA SER A 627 43.63 -21.32 15.80
C SER A 627 43.40 -21.90 17.20
N SER A 628 42.20 -21.72 17.79
CA SER A 628 41.83 -22.25 19.10
C SER A 628 40.55 -23.10 19.07
N LEU A 629 39.35 -22.54 18.97
CA LEU A 629 38.10 -23.31 19.14
C LEU A 629 37.11 -23.05 18.00
N GLY A 630 36.34 -24.08 17.62
CA GLY A 630 35.24 -23.91 16.67
C GLY A 630 35.71 -23.62 15.25
N GLY A 631 36.22 -24.63 14.54
CA GLY A 631 36.84 -24.43 13.23
C GLY A 631 35.91 -23.80 12.20
N ALA A 632 34.61 -24.14 12.23
CA ALA A 632 33.58 -23.43 11.47
C ALA A 632 32.95 -22.33 12.33
N MET A 633 32.47 -22.70 13.52
CA MET A 633 31.79 -21.77 14.41
C MET A 633 31.98 -22.10 15.89
N ILE A 634 31.81 -21.07 16.71
CA ILE A 634 31.68 -21.16 18.16
C ILE A 634 30.36 -20.53 18.61
N LEU A 635 29.74 -21.13 19.64
CA LEU A 635 28.47 -20.70 20.23
C LEU A 635 28.68 -20.41 21.73
N ASP A 636 28.78 -19.14 22.07
CA ASP A 636 29.07 -18.67 23.42
C ASP A 636 27.81 -18.05 24.04
N ASN A 637 27.13 -18.82 24.90
CA ASN A 637 25.79 -18.49 25.40
C ASN A 637 24.73 -18.31 24.29
N SER A 638 24.95 -18.92 23.13
CA SER A 638 24.09 -18.82 21.96
C SER A 638 23.41 -20.17 21.69
N SER A 639 22.07 -20.19 21.64
CA SER A 639 21.36 -21.39 21.17
C SER A 639 21.40 -21.42 19.64
N ALA A 640 21.56 -22.59 19.03
CA ALA A 640 21.69 -22.71 17.58
C ALA A 640 20.80 -23.79 17.00
N LYS A 641 20.09 -23.44 15.92
CA LYS A 641 19.32 -24.36 15.08
C LYS A 641 19.95 -24.39 13.70
N ILE A 642 20.58 -25.51 13.38
CA ILE A 642 21.24 -25.73 12.09
C ILE A 642 20.42 -26.75 11.31
N SER A 643 19.94 -26.36 10.13
CA SER A 643 19.09 -27.20 9.28
C SER A 643 19.56 -27.21 7.83
N ASN A 644 19.40 -28.34 7.12
CA ASN A 644 19.73 -28.48 5.70
C ASN A 644 21.10 -27.90 5.31
N SER A 645 22.10 -28.01 6.19
CA SER A 645 23.39 -27.31 5.99
C SER A 645 24.55 -28.29 5.95
N THR A 646 25.62 -27.88 5.28
CA THR A 646 26.85 -28.68 5.14
C THR A 646 28.03 -27.98 5.82
N LEU A 647 28.61 -28.62 6.83
CA LEU A 647 29.83 -28.17 7.52
C LEU A 647 30.95 -29.16 7.21
N VAL A 648 31.90 -28.73 6.37
CA VAL A 648 32.87 -29.64 5.76
C VAL A 648 34.30 -29.10 5.78
N LEU A 649 35.26 -29.95 6.15
CA LEU A 649 36.70 -29.60 6.11
C LEU A 649 37.11 -28.39 6.95
N ASN A 650 36.34 -28.05 7.98
CA ASN A 650 36.72 -26.99 8.92
C ASN A 650 37.73 -27.54 9.94
N SER A 651 38.57 -26.66 10.48
CA SER A 651 39.68 -27.08 11.33
C SER A 651 39.89 -26.15 12.53
N ALA A 652 40.03 -26.71 13.73
CA ALA A 652 40.35 -26.00 14.97
C ALA A 652 41.69 -26.45 15.54
N GLY A 653 42.50 -25.51 16.05
CA GLY A 653 43.72 -25.80 16.81
C GLY A 653 43.45 -26.63 18.06
N GLY A 654 42.35 -26.36 18.76
CA GLY A 654 41.87 -27.04 19.96
C GLY A 654 40.62 -27.88 19.71
N ASN A 655 39.50 -27.57 20.40
CA ASN A 655 38.27 -28.35 20.38
C ASN A 655 37.26 -27.87 19.31
N GLY A 656 36.38 -28.78 18.87
CA GLY A 656 35.26 -28.44 17.98
C GLY A 656 35.73 -28.13 16.57
N GLY A 657 36.14 -29.15 15.81
CA GLY A 657 36.69 -28.94 14.46
C GLY A 657 35.69 -28.31 13.49
N ALA A 658 34.39 -28.57 13.66
CA ALA A 658 33.32 -27.79 13.03
C ALA A 658 32.69 -26.84 14.04
N ILE A 659 32.07 -27.38 15.10
CA ILE A 659 31.25 -26.62 16.05
C ILE A 659 31.83 -26.78 17.46
N TYR A 660 32.03 -25.67 18.15
CA TYR A 660 32.22 -25.63 19.59
C TYR A 660 30.99 -24.99 20.24
N ASN A 661 30.24 -25.76 21.01
CA ASN A 661 29.09 -25.27 21.79
C ASN A 661 29.52 -25.07 23.25
N GLU A 662 29.70 -23.82 23.68
CA GLU A 662 30.05 -23.51 25.06
C GLU A 662 28.83 -23.54 25.97
N ARG A 663 27.76 -22.85 25.59
CA ARG A 663 26.51 -22.71 26.36
C ARG A 663 25.32 -22.54 25.43
N GLY A 664 24.18 -23.12 25.79
CA GLY A 664 22.94 -23.07 25.01
C GLY A 664 22.51 -24.41 24.41
N GLU A 665 21.35 -24.40 23.75
CA GLU A 665 20.82 -25.55 23.01
C GLU A 665 21.36 -25.58 21.58
N LEU A 666 22.00 -26.67 21.18
CA LEU A 666 22.39 -26.93 19.79
C LEU A 666 21.48 -28.00 19.18
N VAL A 667 20.79 -27.66 18.10
CA VAL A 667 19.99 -28.61 17.33
C VAL A 667 20.50 -28.72 15.90
N LEU A 668 20.90 -29.92 15.49
CA LEU A 668 21.21 -30.22 14.09
C LEU A 668 20.05 -31.02 13.48
N ARG A 669 19.47 -30.54 12.38
CA ARG A 669 18.46 -31.26 11.60
C ARG A 669 18.93 -31.39 10.16
N ASN A 670 18.79 -32.56 9.56
CA ASN A 670 19.06 -32.71 8.12
C ASN A 670 20.42 -32.10 7.72
N THR A 671 21.45 -32.28 8.54
CA THR A 671 22.72 -31.55 8.43
C THR A 671 23.86 -32.52 8.20
N THR A 672 24.85 -32.12 7.40
CA THR A 672 26.02 -32.94 7.06
C THR A 672 27.29 -32.32 7.63
N VAL A 673 27.87 -32.93 8.66
CA VAL A 673 29.11 -32.51 9.34
C VAL A 673 30.21 -33.54 9.11
N VAL A 674 31.13 -33.24 8.18
CA VAL A 674 32.07 -34.25 7.64
C VAL A 674 33.48 -33.72 7.39
N GLY A 675 34.48 -34.53 7.69
CA GLY A 675 35.88 -34.22 7.37
C GLY A 675 36.47 -33.07 8.18
N ASN A 676 35.84 -32.68 9.28
CA ASN A 676 36.29 -31.60 10.14
C ASN A 676 37.37 -32.10 11.12
N ARG A 677 38.26 -31.19 11.53
CA ARG A 677 39.49 -31.52 12.25
C ARG A 677 39.62 -30.71 13.55
N ALA A 678 39.82 -31.39 14.66
CA ALA A 678 40.25 -30.77 15.93
C ALA A 678 41.73 -31.09 16.22
N ASN A 679 42.33 -30.42 17.19
CA ASN A 679 43.75 -30.54 17.53
C ASN A 679 44.69 -30.28 16.32
N ALA A 680 44.42 -29.22 15.57
CA ALA A 680 45.18 -28.92 14.36
C ALA A 680 46.62 -28.43 14.64
N ASP A 681 46.84 -27.86 15.82
CA ASP A 681 48.13 -27.35 16.31
C ASP A 681 49.02 -28.45 16.92
N ASN A 682 48.47 -29.66 17.11
CA ASN A 682 49.14 -30.84 17.66
C ASN A 682 49.58 -30.67 19.13
N ILE A 683 48.90 -29.81 19.89
CA ILE A 683 49.07 -29.69 21.34
C ILE A 683 48.10 -30.66 22.03
N PRO A 684 48.55 -31.51 22.98
CA PRO A 684 47.66 -32.45 23.65
C PRO A 684 46.46 -31.75 24.31
N GLY A 685 45.23 -32.10 23.92
CA GLY A 685 44.00 -31.59 24.55
C GLY A 685 42.82 -31.35 23.62
N GLY A 686 43.04 -31.16 22.31
CA GLY A 686 41.96 -30.92 21.35
C GLY A 686 41.10 -32.17 21.05
N ASN A 687 39.78 -32.01 21.09
CA ASN A 687 38.75 -33.04 21.00
C ASN A 687 37.49 -32.54 20.26
N GLY A 688 36.64 -33.45 19.81
CA GLY A 688 35.42 -33.17 19.05
C GLY A 688 35.76 -32.65 17.65
N GLY A 689 36.37 -33.48 16.82
CA GLY A 689 36.68 -33.16 15.42
C GLY A 689 35.45 -32.66 14.65
N GLY A 690 34.27 -33.22 14.92
CA GLY A 690 33.00 -32.70 14.42
C GLY A 690 32.44 -31.62 15.34
N VAL A 691 31.83 -32.07 16.43
CA VAL A 691 31.15 -31.21 17.40
C VAL A 691 31.72 -31.45 18.80
N TRP A 692 31.96 -30.37 19.52
CA TRP A 692 32.28 -30.40 20.93
C TRP A 692 31.24 -29.60 21.71
N THR A 693 30.76 -30.15 22.84
CA THR A 693 29.77 -29.49 23.69
C THR A 693 30.25 -29.41 25.13
N PHE A 694 30.32 -28.21 25.70
CA PHE A 694 30.77 -28.04 27.08
C PHE A 694 29.82 -28.71 28.07
N ASN A 695 30.39 -29.27 29.14
CA ASN A 695 29.62 -29.99 30.15
C ASN A 695 29.11 -29.05 31.25
N ALA A 696 28.27 -28.08 30.87
CA ALA A 696 27.51 -27.23 31.78
C ALA A 696 26.08 -27.79 31.99
N THR A 697 25.35 -27.31 32.99
CA THR A 697 23.99 -27.80 33.28
C THR A 697 22.95 -27.35 32.25
N ASP A 698 23.17 -26.18 31.67
CA ASP A 698 22.33 -25.44 30.72
C ASP A 698 22.65 -25.72 29.23
N THR A 699 23.69 -26.49 28.93
CA THR A 699 23.99 -26.93 27.56
C THR A 699 23.13 -28.12 27.13
N SER A 700 22.69 -28.16 25.87
CA SER A 700 22.11 -29.38 25.29
C SER A 700 22.51 -29.54 23.83
N THR A 701 22.53 -30.77 23.34
CA THR A 701 22.77 -31.03 21.92
C THR A 701 21.89 -32.17 21.45
N ALA A 702 21.00 -31.86 20.50
CA ALA A 702 20.08 -32.81 19.88
C ALA A 702 20.36 -32.87 18.37
N ILE A 703 20.30 -34.08 17.81
CA ILE A 703 20.54 -34.28 16.38
C ILE A 703 19.46 -35.15 15.76
N TYR A 704 19.00 -34.76 14.57
CA TYR A 704 17.94 -35.43 13.84
C TYR A 704 18.28 -35.51 12.35
N ASN A 705 18.04 -36.66 11.73
CA ASN A 705 18.29 -36.86 10.29
C ASN A 705 19.67 -36.35 9.83
N SER A 706 20.70 -36.40 10.68
CA SER A 706 21.97 -35.73 10.41
C SER A 706 23.13 -36.72 10.27
N ILE A 707 24.09 -36.38 9.42
CA ILE A 707 25.34 -37.11 9.25
C ILE A 707 26.43 -36.39 10.03
N VAL A 708 27.04 -37.05 11.00
CA VAL A 708 28.28 -36.59 11.64
C VAL A 708 29.31 -37.70 11.57
N ALA A 709 30.17 -37.67 10.55
CA ALA A 709 31.06 -38.77 10.23
C ALA A 709 32.37 -38.32 9.57
N GLY A 710 33.43 -39.11 9.72
CA GLY A 710 34.72 -38.81 9.09
C GLY A 710 35.44 -37.59 9.69
N ASN A 711 35.01 -37.13 10.87
CA ASN A 711 35.68 -36.07 11.61
C ASN A 711 36.77 -36.67 12.51
N TYR A 712 37.86 -35.94 12.76
CA TYR A 712 39.08 -36.51 13.36
C TYR A 712 39.90 -35.51 14.19
N THR A 713 40.85 -36.02 14.98
CA THR A 713 41.85 -35.22 15.70
C THR A 713 43.28 -35.51 15.28
N GLY A 714 44.18 -34.50 15.35
CA GLY A 714 45.63 -34.67 15.21
C GLY A 714 46.20 -34.40 13.80
N LEU A 715 47.32 -35.03 13.44
CA LEU A 715 48.18 -34.66 12.29
C LEU A 715 47.52 -34.75 10.90
N THR A 716 48.01 -33.90 10.00
CA THR A 716 47.63 -33.70 8.60
C THR A 716 47.74 -34.96 7.71
N LEU A 717 46.84 -35.08 6.74
CA LEU A 717 46.79 -36.11 5.70
C LEU A 717 47.93 -35.98 4.66
N ASN A 718 49.13 -36.45 4.97
CA ASN A 718 50.14 -36.72 3.93
C ASN A 718 49.77 -38.03 3.22
N ALA A 719 50.10 -38.19 1.94
CA ALA A 719 49.66 -39.32 1.09
C ALA A 719 50.04 -40.75 1.56
N ASN A 720 50.72 -40.91 2.69
CA ASN A 720 51.30 -42.19 3.09
C ASN A 720 51.27 -42.48 4.62
N GLN A 721 50.38 -41.85 5.42
CA GLN A 721 50.26 -42.16 6.85
C GLN A 721 48.82 -42.22 7.36
N THR A 722 48.66 -43.00 8.43
CA THR A 722 47.44 -43.32 9.18
C THR A 722 46.69 -42.06 9.60
N MET A 723 45.41 -42.00 9.26
CA MET A 723 44.52 -40.91 9.68
C MET A 723 44.51 -40.75 11.21
N GLY A 724 44.27 -39.53 11.70
CA GLY A 724 44.07 -39.22 13.11
C GLY A 724 42.92 -40.02 13.74
N SER A 725 42.77 -39.96 15.06
CA SER A 725 41.70 -40.70 15.75
C SER A 725 40.34 -40.13 15.35
N ALA A 726 39.39 -41.01 15.00
CA ALA A 726 38.01 -40.63 14.75
C ALA A 726 37.42 -39.90 15.96
N ASP A 727 36.75 -38.77 15.71
CA ASP A 727 36.26 -37.92 16.77
C ASP A 727 35.05 -37.09 16.34
N GLU A 728 33.89 -37.74 16.28
CA GLU A 728 32.63 -37.11 15.86
C GLU A 728 32.06 -36.16 16.91
N PHE A 729 31.82 -36.65 18.14
CA PHE A 729 31.29 -35.88 19.28
C PHE A 729 32.09 -36.05 20.55
N LYS A 730 32.29 -34.94 21.30
CA LYS A 730 32.89 -34.92 22.65
C LYS A 730 32.23 -33.92 23.58
N GLY A 731 32.39 -34.17 24.89
CA GLY A 731 31.87 -33.32 25.97
C GLY A 731 30.56 -33.86 26.56
N LYS A 732 29.53 -33.01 26.68
CA LYS A 732 28.22 -33.42 27.21
C LYS A 732 27.54 -34.45 26.30
N ALA A 733 26.85 -35.42 26.89
CA ALA A 733 26.11 -36.42 26.14
C ALA A 733 24.98 -35.78 25.32
N LEU A 734 24.74 -36.33 24.13
CA LEU A 734 23.62 -35.96 23.28
C LEU A 734 22.30 -36.29 23.96
N VAL A 735 21.26 -35.52 23.62
CA VAL A 735 19.91 -35.79 24.11
C VAL A 735 19.45 -37.15 23.58
N ALA A 736 18.95 -38.02 24.47
CA ALA A 736 18.61 -39.41 24.17
C ALA A 736 17.54 -39.59 23.07
N MET A 737 16.69 -38.58 22.85
CA MET A 737 15.67 -38.59 21.80
C MET A 737 16.20 -38.25 20.40
N SER A 738 17.49 -37.93 20.25
CA SER A 738 18.14 -37.78 18.95
C SER A 738 17.87 -39.02 18.08
N SER A 739 17.45 -38.82 16.83
CA SER A 739 16.90 -39.90 16.01
C SER A 739 17.34 -39.84 14.55
N HIS A 740 17.43 -41.01 13.91
CA HIS A 740 17.72 -41.16 12.48
C HIS A 740 19.02 -40.47 12.03
N ASN A 741 20.08 -40.57 12.83
CA ASN A 741 21.38 -39.99 12.52
C ASN A 741 22.38 -41.05 12.05
N ILE A 742 23.38 -40.63 11.29
CA ILE A 742 24.56 -41.45 11.02
C ILE A 742 25.77 -40.89 11.76
N ILE A 743 26.36 -41.72 12.64
CA ILE A 743 27.58 -41.36 13.36
C ILE A 743 28.76 -42.23 12.94
N GLY A 744 29.89 -41.57 12.68
CA GLY A 744 31.11 -42.17 12.14
C GLY A 744 31.69 -43.33 12.94
N THR A 745 31.59 -43.31 14.28
CA THR A 745 32.02 -44.43 15.12
C THR A 745 31.18 -44.56 16.39
N THR A 746 31.12 -45.76 16.97
CA THR A 746 30.48 -45.99 18.27
C THR A 746 31.22 -45.35 19.44
N SER A 747 32.54 -45.15 19.36
CA SER A 747 33.37 -44.59 20.45
C SER A 747 33.22 -43.08 20.66
N SER A 748 32.71 -42.36 19.66
CA SER A 748 32.48 -40.91 19.69
C SER A 748 31.04 -40.56 19.31
N ALA A 749 30.10 -41.47 19.61
CA ALA A 749 28.68 -41.31 19.33
C ALA A 749 27.92 -40.43 20.33
N GLY A 750 28.61 -39.74 21.25
CA GLY A 750 27.97 -38.83 22.21
C GLY A 750 26.93 -39.49 23.12
N GLY A 751 27.00 -40.81 23.34
CA GLY A 751 26.04 -41.56 24.15
C GLY A 751 24.88 -42.20 23.37
N LEU A 752 24.80 -42.00 22.05
CA LEU A 752 23.82 -42.71 21.21
C LEU A 752 24.17 -44.19 21.07
N THR A 753 23.16 -45.00 20.74
CA THR A 753 23.28 -46.45 20.56
C THR A 753 22.77 -46.85 19.17
N ASN A 754 23.46 -47.78 18.51
CA ASN A 754 23.09 -48.27 17.19
C ASN A 754 21.70 -48.94 17.20
N GLY A 755 20.85 -48.59 16.24
CA GLY A 755 19.49 -49.10 16.08
C GLY A 755 18.44 -48.45 16.98
N THR A 756 18.84 -47.75 18.05
CA THR A 756 17.91 -47.01 18.91
C THR A 756 17.47 -45.72 18.23
N ASN A 757 16.16 -45.43 18.20
CA ASN A 757 15.56 -44.27 17.53
C ASN A 757 16.00 -44.11 16.06
N GLY A 758 16.27 -45.21 15.35
CA GLY A 758 16.75 -45.17 13.96
C GLY A 758 18.19 -44.69 13.77
N ASN A 759 18.96 -44.49 14.85
CA ASN A 759 20.36 -44.07 14.74
C ASN A 759 21.24 -45.20 14.18
N LEU A 760 22.07 -44.86 13.21
CA LEU A 760 23.03 -45.75 12.56
C LEU A 760 24.44 -45.38 13.01
N LEU A 761 25.01 -46.21 13.88
CA LEU A 761 26.37 -46.03 14.37
C LEU A 761 27.24 -47.11 13.77
N ALA A 762 28.38 -46.71 13.26
CA ALA A 762 29.27 -47.65 12.65
C ALA A 762 30.36 -48.18 13.58
N VAL A 763 30.72 -49.43 13.34
CA VAL A 763 31.70 -50.17 14.16
C VAL A 763 33.16 -49.89 13.78
N ASN A 764 33.43 -49.39 12.57
CA ASN A 764 34.77 -49.06 12.12
C ASN A 764 34.75 -47.87 11.15
N TRP A 765 35.52 -46.85 11.49
CA TRP A 765 35.68 -45.60 10.76
C TRP A 765 36.03 -45.78 9.28
N THR A 766 36.84 -46.78 8.92
CA THR A 766 37.26 -47.05 7.53
C THR A 766 36.11 -47.51 6.62
N THR A 767 35.15 -48.28 7.15
CA THR A 767 33.98 -48.79 6.42
C THR A 767 32.87 -47.76 6.21
N VAL A 768 32.81 -46.72 7.05
CA VAL A 768 31.77 -45.69 7.01
C VAL A 768 32.09 -44.67 5.97
N VAL A 769 33.32 -44.17 6.02
CA VAL A 769 33.74 -43.05 5.19
C VAL A 769 33.93 -43.52 3.74
N ALA A 770 34.16 -44.81 3.50
CA ALA A 770 34.12 -45.43 2.17
C ALA A 770 32.70 -45.59 1.60
N ASN A 771 31.67 -45.68 2.45
CA ASN A 771 30.30 -46.02 2.06
C ASN A 771 29.30 -44.86 2.16
N LEU A 772 29.67 -43.70 2.74
CA LEU A 772 28.69 -42.64 2.98
C LEU A 772 28.57 -41.58 1.87
N LEU A 773 29.69 -41.05 1.35
CA LEU A 773 29.65 -39.82 0.53
C LEU A 773 30.64 -39.74 -0.66
N VAL A 774 31.80 -40.43 -0.67
CA VAL A 774 32.70 -40.50 -1.85
C VAL A 774 33.69 -41.68 -1.74
N SER A 775 34.12 -42.24 -2.88
CA SER A 775 35.35 -43.05 -2.96
C SER A 775 36.58 -42.14 -2.71
N GLY A 776 37.26 -42.29 -1.56
CA GLY A 776 38.54 -41.65 -1.28
C GLY A 776 38.47 -40.48 -0.30
N ILE A 777 39.01 -40.69 0.90
CA ILE A 777 38.94 -39.79 2.07
C ILE A 777 40.14 -38.84 2.10
N LYS A 778 40.27 -37.94 1.13
CA LYS A 778 41.21 -36.81 1.30
C LYS A 778 40.54 -35.46 1.37
N ALA A 779 39.34 -35.36 0.85
CA ALA A 779 38.39 -34.27 1.06
C ALA A 779 37.05 -34.81 0.55
N PRO A 780 35.93 -34.68 1.29
CA PRO A 780 34.63 -34.81 0.63
C PRO A 780 34.63 -33.83 -0.54
N ASP A 781 34.37 -34.31 -1.76
CA ASP A 781 34.33 -33.44 -2.92
C ASP A 781 33.08 -32.54 -2.79
N LEU A 782 33.28 -31.34 -2.25
CA LEU A 782 32.25 -30.31 -2.26
C LEU A 782 32.02 -29.88 -3.72
N LYS A 783 30.87 -30.28 -4.29
CA LYS A 783 30.54 -30.06 -5.70
C LYS A 783 29.36 -29.12 -5.86
N ASN A 784 29.28 -28.52 -7.04
CA ASN A 784 28.03 -27.90 -7.47
C ASN A 784 27.09 -29.03 -7.94
N ASN A 785 26.17 -29.46 -7.07
CA ASN A 785 25.17 -30.48 -7.36
C ASN A 785 23.79 -29.85 -7.63
N GLY A 786 23.77 -28.61 -8.11
CA GLY A 786 22.58 -27.76 -8.18
C GLY A 786 22.38 -26.91 -6.92
N GLY A 787 21.51 -25.91 -7.01
CA GLY A 787 21.17 -25.00 -5.92
C GLY A 787 22.15 -23.84 -5.69
N PRO A 788 21.89 -22.99 -4.68
CA PRO A 788 22.65 -21.76 -4.41
C PRO A 788 23.97 -22.01 -3.66
N THR A 789 24.09 -23.13 -2.93
CA THR A 789 25.29 -23.50 -2.18
C THR A 789 25.84 -24.85 -2.64
N LYS A 790 27.16 -25.03 -2.58
CA LYS A 790 27.76 -26.34 -2.90
C LYS A 790 27.40 -27.35 -1.82
N THR A 791 27.18 -28.60 -2.21
CA THR A 791 26.75 -29.68 -1.32
C THR A 791 27.64 -30.91 -1.45
N VAL A 792 27.46 -31.87 -0.53
CA VAL A 792 28.06 -33.20 -0.63
C VAL A 792 26.96 -34.21 -0.97
N ALA A 793 26.97 -34.71 -2.21
CA ALA A 793 26.01 -35.70 -2.67
C ALA A 793 26.25 -37.07 -2.04
N LEU A 794 25.17 -37.86 -1.87
CA LEU A 794 25.27 -39.24 -1.43
C LEU A 794 25.78 -40.15 -2.56
N ILE A 795 26.61 -41.13 -2.22
CA ILE A 795 26.99 -42.19 -3.18
C ILE A 795 25.93 -43.28 -3.25
N ALA A 796 25.94 -44.03 -4.35
CA ALA A 796 25.11 -45.22 -4.51
C ALA A 796 25.34 -46.22 -3.37
N ASN A 797 24.24 -46.74 -2.81
CA ASN A 797 24.20 -47.64 -1.65
C ASN A 797 24.66 -47.00 -0.33
N SER A 798 24.69 -45.68 -0.23
CA SER A 798 24.93 -45.03 1.05
C SER A 798 23.91 -45.47 2.10
N PRO A 799 24.32 -45.76 3.35
CA PRO A 799 23.39 -46.03 4.46
C PRO A 799 22.46 -44.86 4.77
N ALA A 800 22.74 -43.67 4.26
CA ALA A 800 21.88 -42.49 4.40
C ALA A 800 20.65 -42.55 3.50
N LEU A 801 20.69 -43.33 2.41
CA LEU A 801 19.63 -43.37 1.42
C LEU A 801 18.34 -43.93 2.03
N ASN A 802 17.25 -43.15 1.97
CA ASN A 802 15.91 -43.48 2.46
C ASN A 802 15.86 -43.91 3.94
N ALA A 803 16.82 -43.48 4.75
CA ALA A 803 16.96 -43.89 6.15
C ALA A 803 16.49 -42.84 7.17
N GLY A 804 16.10 -41.64 6.71
CA GLY A 804 15.64 -40.53 7.54
C GLY A 804 14.14 -40.58 7.85
N ASN A 805 13.73 -39.70 8.76
CA ASN A 805 12.34 -39.55 9.21
C ASN A 805 11.76 -38.22 8.72
N ALA A 806 10.73 -38.28 7.86
CA ALA A 806 10.08 -37.10 7.31
C ALA A 806 9.49 -36.14 8.36
N ASN A 807 9.08 -36.64 9.53
CA ASN A 807 8.54 -35.78 10.61
C ASN A 807 9.61 -34.90 11.27
N GLU A 808 10.88 -35.28 11.15
CA GLU A 808 12.02 -34.51 11.65
C GLU A 808 12.61 -33.60 10.56
N ALA A 809 12.09 -33.67 9.32
CA ALA A 809 12.47 -32.79 8.23
C ALA A 809 11.73 -31.45 8.32
N VAL A 810 12.06 -30.68 9.37
CA VAL A 810 11.46 -29.37 9.64
C VAL A 810 12.50 -28.26 9.73
N ASP A 811 12.07 -27.03 9.44
CA ASP A 811 12.84 -25.80 9.63
C ASP A 811 12.96 -25.42 11.13
N ALA A 812 13.58 -24.27 11.40
CA ALA A 812 13.78 -23.76 12.76
C ALA A 812 12.46 -23.39 13.50
N SER A 813 11.38 -23.15 12.76
CA SER A 813 10.03 -22.86 13.27
C SER A 813 9.17 -24.12 13.40
N GLY A 814 9.65 -25.28 12.93
CA GLY A 814 8.95 -26.55 12.98
C GLY A 814 8.06 -26.85 11.77
N ASN A 815 8.16 -26.07 10.68
CA ASN A 815 7.43 -26.36 9.44
C ASN A 815 8.16 -27.41 8.62
N ALA A 816 7.43 -28.28 7.93
CA ALA A 816 8.01 -29.28 7.03
C ALA A 816 8.83 -28.61 5.91
N LEU A 817 10.03 -29.12 5.69
CA LEU A 817 10.93 -28.66 4.63
C LEU A 817 10.39 -29.07 3.26
N ALA A 818 10.23 -28.08 2.36
CA ALA A 818 9.80 -28.33 0.99
C ALA A 818 10.94 -28.90 0.12
N SER A 819 12.17 -28.45 0.37
CA SER A 819 13.37 -28.81 -0.38
C SER A 819 14.53 -29.21 0.53
N ASP A 820 15.50 -29.94 -0.05
CA ASP A 820 16.80 -30.11 0.59
C ASP A 820 17.66 -28.83 0.49
N GLN A 821 18.92 -28.90 0.92
CA GLN A 821 19.85 -27.76 0.93
C GLN A 821 19.92 -26.99 -0.40
N ARG A 822 19.68 -27.65 -1.54
CA ARG A 822 19.80 -27.04 -2.86
C ARG A 822 18.62 -26.11 -3.18
N GLY A 823 17.57 -26.12 -2.36
CA GLY A 823 16.43 -25.23 -2.50
C GLY A 823 15.43 -25.68 -3.56
N THR A 824 14.67 -24.72 -4.09
CA THR A 824 13.58 -24.96 -5.04
C THR A 824 14.00 -25.85 -6.22
N GLY A 825 13.20 -26.86 -6.53
CA GLY A 825 13.50 -27.88 -7.55
C GLY A 825 14.06 -29.19 -6.98
N PHE A 826 14.57 -29.18 -5.75
CA PHE A 826 15.13 -30.37 -5.09
C PHE A 826 14.28 -30.75 -3.88
N LEU A 827 13.22 -31.52 -4.09
CA LEU A 827 12.24 -31.84 -3.05
C LEU A 827 12.91 -32.55 -1.86
N ARG A 828 12.54 -32.16 -0.63
CA ARG A 828 12.99 -32.88 0.58
C ARG A 828 12.28 -34.21 0.77
N SER A 829 11.06 -34.31 0.26
CA SER A 829 10.24 -35.50 0.39
C SER A 829 9.47 -35.74 -0.91
N SER A 830 9.77 -36.86 -1.57
CA SER A 830 8.98 -37.42 -2.67
C SER A 830 8.44 -38.80 -2.25
N GLY A 831 7.80 -38.88 -1.06
CA GLY A 831 7.25 -40.14 -0.54
C GLY A 831 7.21 -40.23 0.99
N SER A 832 7.34 -41.45 1.53
CA SER A 832 7.32 -41.73 2.98
C SER A 832 8.71 -41.88 3.62
N THR A 833 9.78 -41.87 2.83
CA THR A 833 11.17 -41.99 3.29
C THR A 833 12.00 -40.85 2.69
N ILE A 834 12.94 -40.34 3.47
CA ILE A 834 13.88 -39.29 3.08
C ILE A 834 15.30 -39.76 3.38
N ASP A 835 16.30 -39.09 2.83
CA ASP A 835 17.69 -39.33 3.14
C ASP A 835 18.12 -38.67 4.46
N ILE A 836 19.11 -39.28 5.12
CA ILE A 836 19.80 -38.67 6.26
C ILE A 836 20.86 -37.68 5.73
N GLY A 837 20.92 -36.48 6.29
CA GLY A 837 21.86 -35.42 5.92
C GLY A 837 21.22 -34.29 5.11
N ALA A 838 22.03 -33.31 4.71
CA ALA A 838 21.58 -32.10 4.02
C ALA A 838 21.16 -32.29 2.57
N PHE A 839 21.58 -33.39 1.95
CA PHE A 839 21.29 -33.73 0.57
C PHE A 839 20.24 -34.83 0.49
N GLU A 840 19.22 -34.63 -0.33
CA GLU A 840 18.19 -35.61 -0.69
C GLU A 840 18.44 -36.12 -2.11
N THR A 841 18.62 -37.41 -2.27
CA THR A 841 18.78 -38.02 -3.60
C THR A 841 17.46 -37.95 -4.33
N GLN A 842 17.40 -37.09 -5.37
CA GLN A 842 16.18 -36.95 -6.16
C GLN A 842 15.93 -38.22 -6.97
N VAL A 843 14.67 -38.63 -7.05
CA VAL A 843 14.24 -39.62 -8.04
C VAL A 843 14.12 -38.89 -9.37
N ASN A 844 15.13 -39.03 -10.23
CA ASN A 844 15.14 -38.35 -11.53
C ASN A 844 13.90 -38.74 -12.36
N VAL A 845 13.07 -37.77 -12.74
CA VAL A 845 11.97 -37.94 -13.69
C VAL A 845 12.50 -37.65 -15.09
N ALA A 846 12.07 -38.43 -16.08
CA ALA A 846 12.50 -38.20 -17.46
C ALA A 846 11.76 -37.01 -18.07
N PRO A 847 12.42 -36.20 -18.92
CA PRO A 847 11.77 -35.09 -19.60
C PRO A 847 10.65 -35.57 -20.52
N VAL A 848 9.63 -34.74 -20.69
CA VAL A 848 8.47 -35.02 -21.54
C VAL A 848 8.47 -34.11 -22.76
N ILE A 849 8.36 -34.71 -23.94
CA ILE A 849 8.06 -34.00 -25.19
C ILE A 849 6.59 -34.26 -25.52
N ALA A 850 5.81 -33.20 -25.66
CA ALA A 850 4.39 -33.29 -26.02
C ALA A 850 4.09 -32.46 -27.28
N SER A 851 2.91 -32.68 -27.86
CA SER A 851 2.43 -32.00 -29.06
C SER A 851 3.39 -32.09 -30.25
N PHE A 852 4.13 -33.20 -30.37
CA PHE A 852 5.01 -33.50 -31.51
C PHE A 852 4.40 -34.62 -32.37
N ASP A 853 3.24 -34.37 -32.98
CA ASP A 853 2.42 -35.39 -33.65
C ASP A 853 1.98 -35.00 -35.08
N GLY A 854 1.24 -35.87 -35.77
CA GLY A 854 0.72 -35.59 -37.11
C GLY A 854 1.76 -35.65 -38.25
N ASN A 855 1.55 -34.83 -39.29
CA ASN A 855 2.41 -34.77 -40.48
C ASN A 855 2.77 -33.33 -40.86
N VAL A 856 3.96 -33.16 -41.45
CA VAL A 856 4.38 -31.91 -42.10
C VAL A 856 4.66 -32.16 -43.58
N ALA A 857 4.22 -31.25 -44.45
CA ALA A 857 4.42 -31.34 -45.90
C ALA A 857 5.62 -30.50 -46.35
N PHE A 858 6.50 -31.11 -47.15
CA PHE A 858 7.65 -30.46 -47.78
C PHE A 858 7.48 -30.40 -49.30
N ALA A 859 7.52 -29.18 -49.85
CA ALA A 859 7.36 -28.90 -51.29
C ALA A 859 8.52 -28.07 -51.91
N GLY A 860 9.59 -27.80 -51.17
CA GLY A 860 10.77 -27.09 -51.70
C GLY A 860 11.55 -26.31 -50.65
N PRO A 861 11.00 -25.23 -50.08
CA PRO A 861 11.63 -24.50 -48.97
C PRO A 861 11.73 -25.34 -47.69
N ALA A 862 12.66 -24.99 -46.80
CA ALA A 862 12.79 -25.65 -45.50
C ALA A 862 11.50 -25.49 -44.68
N VAL A 863 11.04 -26.57 -44.05
CA VAL A 863 9.83 -26.60 -43.24
C VAL A 863 10.16 -26.86 -41.78
N VAL A 864 9.51 -26.14 -40.86
CA VAL A 864 9.61 -26.43 -39.42
C VAL A 864 8.87 -27.74 -39.14
N LEU A 865 9.49 -28.64 -38.37
CA LEU A 865 8.91 -29.95 -38.08
C LEU A 865 7.63 -29.83 -37.25
N ASP A 866 7.67 -29.01 -36.20
CA ASP A 866 6.54 -28.76 -35.32
C ASP A 866 6.70 -27.40 -34.64
N ALA A 867 5.72 -26.50 -34.80
CA ALA A 867 5.73 -25.18 -34.18
C ALA A 867 5.06 -25.17 -32.78
N ASP A 868 4.32 -26.22 -32.43
CA ASP A 868 3.49 -26.31 -31.23
C ASP A 868 4.11 -27.21 -30.15
N ALA A 869 5.09 -28.04 -30.52
CA ALA A 869 5.79 -28.95 -29.62
C ALA A 869 6.23 -28.31 -28.30
N THR A 870 6.02 -29.01 -27.19
CA THR A 870 6.42 -28.55 -25.85
C THR A 870 7.46 -29.48 -25.25
N VAL A 871 8.31 -28.93 -24.39
CA VAL A 871 9.29 -29.68 -23.60
C VAL A 871 9.16 -29.25 -22.15
N SER A 872 8.99 -30.23 -21.25
CA SER A 872 8.87 -29.99 -19.81
C SER A 872 9.65 -31.05 -19.05
N ASP A 873 10.23 -30.64 -17.92
CA ASP A 873 10.81 -31.53 -16.93
C ASP A 873 10.33 -31.10 -15.54
N SER A 874 9.99 -32.06 -14.67
CA SER A 874 9.34 -31.75 -13.39
C SER A 874 10.31 -31.50 -12.25
N ASP A 875 11.54 -31.98 -12.38
CA ASP A 875 12.57 -31.98 -11.33
C ASP A 875 13.90 -31.36 -11.80
N SER A 876 14.08 -31.10 -13.09
CA SER A 876 15.24 -30.35 -13.61
C SER A 876 14.88 -28.91 -13.99
N LEU A 877 15.64 -27.95 -13.44
CA LEU A 877 15.50 -26.51 -13.74
C LEU A 877 16.13 -26.13 -15.10
N ASP A 878 17.10 -26.91 -15.56
CA ASP A 878 17.76 -26.77 -16.86
C ASP A 878 18.12 -28.15 -17.44
N PHE A 879 18.66 -28.18 -18.65
CA PHE A 879 19.07 -29.41 -19.35
C PHE A 879 20.60 -29.55 -19.44
N SER A 880 21.37 -28.99 -18.49
CA SER A 880 22.84 -28.97 -18.53
C SER A 880 23.44 -30.37 -18.68
N ALA A 881 24.44 -30.53 -19.55
CA ALA A 881 25.00 -31.83 -19.96
C ALA A 881 24.03 -32.78 -20.66
N GLY A 882 22.74 -32.44 -20.72
CA GLY A 882 21.71 -33.09 -21.52
C GLY A 882 21.90 -32.88 -23.04
N LYS A 883 20.96 -33.44 -23.80
CA LYS A 883 21.05 -33.45 -25.28
C LYS A 883 19.70 -33.55 -25.95
N LEU A 884 19.50 -32.75 -26.99
CA LEU A 884 18.42 -32.93 -27.98
C LEU A 884 18.96 -33.70 -29.19
N THR A 885 18.33 -34.84 -29.50
CA THR A 885 18.68 -35.66 -30.67
C THR A 885 17.50 -35.76 -31.62
N VAL A 886 17.70 -35.33 -32.86
CA VAL A 886 16.73 -35.40 -33.96
C VAL A 886 17.28 -36.27 -35.07
N SER A 887 16.55 -37.30 -35.50
CA SER A 887 17.03 -38.29 -36.46
C SER A 887 15.95 -38.73 -37.45
N LEU A 888 16.33 -39.08 -38.68
CA LEU A 888 15.43 -39.72 -39.63
C LEU A 888 15.50 -41.23 -39.45
N THR A 889 14.43 -41.85 -38.97
CA THR A 889 14.38 -43.29 -38.65
C THR A 889 13.82 -44.14 -39.79
N ALA A 890 13.11 -43.52 -40.75
CA ALA A 890 12.61 -44.21 -41.94
C ALA A 890 12.78 -43.35 -43.21
N ASN A 891 13.14 -44.03 -44.30
CA ASN A 891 13.19 -43.51 -45.67
C ASN A 891 14.13 -42.31 -45.93
N GLY A 892 15.00 -41.94 -44.99
CA GLY A 892 15.95 -40.84 -45.15
C GLY A 892 16.89 -40.98 -46.36
N GLN A 893 17.08 -39.90 -47.11
CA GLN A 893 18.03 -39.74 -48.20
C GLN A 893 19.31 -39.04 -47.73
N GLY A 894 20.43 -39.26 -48.43
CA GLY A 894 21.69 -38.56 -48.11
C GLY A 894 21.60 -37.03 -48.25
N SER A 895 20.65 -36.56 -49.05
CA SER A 895 20.33 -35.16 -49.29
C SER A 895 19.32 -34.55 -48.32
N ASP A 896 18.75 -35.34 -47.40
CA ASP A 896 17.89 -34.83 -46.35
C ASP A 896 18.74 -34.11 -45.30
N VAL A 897 18.30 -32.93 -44.88
CA VAL A 897 18.98 -32.09 -43.91
C VAL A 897 18.02 -31.73 -42.78
N LEU A 898 18.44 -32.01 -41.54
CA LEU A 898 17.82 -31.54 -40.31
C LEU A 898 18.65 -30.36 -39.80
N ALA A 899 18.07 -29.17 -39.72
CA ALA A 899 18.79 -27.95 -39.37
C ALA A 899 18.04 -27.09 -38.34
N ILE A 900 18.75 -26.18 -37.70
CA ILE A 900 18.19 -25.20 -36.76
C ILE A 900 17.89 -23.90 -37.52
N ARG A 901 16.66 -23.41 -37.43
CA ARG A 901 16.26 -22.12 -38.00
C ARG A 901 16.88 -20.99 -37.19
N ASN A 902 17.72 -20.17 -37.82
CA ASN A 902 18.31 -18.98 -37.22
C ASN A 902 17.35 -17.78 -37.32
N GLN A 903 16.80 -17.34 -36.19
CA GLN A 903 15.88 -16.21 -36.08
C GLN A 903 16.57 -14.91 -35.64
N GLY A 904 17.79 -15.00 -35.06
CA GLY A 904 18.53 -13.87 -34.51
C GLY A 904 18.78 -14.00 -32.99
N THR A 905 19.17 -12.90 -32.35
CA THR A 905 19.53 -12.82 -30.92
C THR A 905 18.52 -12.05 -30.08
N GLY A 906 17.37 -11.66 -30.64
CA GLY A 906 16.32 -10.93 -29.91
C GLY A 906 15.57 -11.81 -28.89
N THR A 907 14.81 -11.19 -28.00
CA THR A 907 14.03 -11.88 -26.96
C THR A 907 13.16 -13.01 -27.53
N GLY A 908 13.29 -14.20 -26.96
CA GLY A 908 12.54 -15.39 -27.38
C GLY A 908 13.01 -16.04 -28.70
N GLN A 909 14.05 -15.52 -29.35
CA GLN A 909 14.55 -16.03 -30.63
C GLN A 909 15.64 -17.09 -30.44
N ILE A 910 15.66 -18.07 -31.34
CA ILE A 910 16.77 -19.01 -31.49
C ILE A 910 17.79 -18.46 -32.50
N GLY A 911 19.04 -18.36 -32.07
CA GLY A 911 20.16 -17.94 -32.90
C GLY A 911 21.13 -19.09 -33.17
N VAL A 912 21.83 -19.02 -34.31
CA VAL A 912 22.91 -19.95 -34.66
C VAL A 912 24.14 -19.16 -35.09
N SER A 913 25.27 -19.43 -34.46
CA SER A 913 26.58 -18.88 -34.83
C SER A 913 27.63 -19.98 -34.72
N ASP A 914 28.34 -20.26 -35.81
CA ASP A 914 29.24 -21.41 -35.91
C ASP A 914 28.54 -22.73 -35.52
N SER A 915 29.03 -23.39 -34.47
CA SER A 915 28.42 -24.58 -33.87
C SER A 915 27.57 -24.26 -32.64
N ASN A 916 27.44 -22.99 -32.24
CA ASN A 916 26.69 -22.58 -31.07
C ASN A 916 25.22 -22.32 -31.41
N VAL A 917 24.35 -22.68 -30.46
CA VAL A 917 22.93 -22.37 -30.45
C VAL A 917 22.68 -21.38 -29.33
N THR A 918 21.96 -20.29 -29.62
CA THR A 918 21.60 -19.26 -28.63
C THR A 918 20.10 -19.13 -28.45
N PHE A 919 19.66 -18.73 -27.26
CA PHE A 919 18.30 -18.26 -26.99
C PHE A 919 18.36 -16.86 -26.39
N ALA A 920 17.66 -15.89 -27.00
CA ALA A 920 17.73 -14.48 -26.60
C ALA A 920 19.18 -13.93 -26.50
N GLY A 921 20.07 -14.39 -27.37
CA GLY A 921 21.49 -14.00 -27.40
C GLY A 921 22.42 -14.76 -26.45
N VAL A 922 21.89 -15.62 -25.56
CA VAL A 922 22.69 -16.43 -24.63
C VAL A 922 22.94 -17.82 -25.21
N VAL A 923 24.19 -18.33 -25.17
CA VAL A 923 24.54 -19.67 -25.66
C VAL A 923 23.92 -20.74 -24.75
N ILE A 924 23.09 -21.61 -25.33
CA ILE A 924 22.41 -22.72 -24.63
C ILE A 924 23.00 -24.10 -24.96
N GLY A 925 23.83 -24.20 -26.01
CA GLY A 925 24.44 -25.47 -26.38
C GLY A 925 25.23 -25.42 -27.68
N THR A 926 25.80 -26.57 -28.04
CA THR A 926 26.53 -26.77 -29.30
C THR A 926 25.90 -27.88 -30.13
N PHE A 927 25.80 -27.71 -31.44
CA PHE A 927 25.20 -28.70 -32.33
C PHE A 927 26.20 -29.35 -33.28
N THR A 928 25.93 -30.60 -33.63
CA THR A 928 26.67 -31.39 -34.62
C THR A 928 25.69 -32.22 -35.47
N GLY A 929 26.15 -32.68 -36.64
CA GLY A 929 25.36 -33.54 -37.51
C GLY A 929 24.26 -32.81 -38.30
N GLY A 930 23.16 -33.49 -38.61
CA GLY A 930 22.02 -32.96 -39.36
C GLY A 930 22.12 -33.08 -40.89
N LYS A 931 23.16 -33.70 -41.44
CA LYS A 931 23.36 -33.93 -42.88
C LYS A 931 23.81 -35.37 -43.14
N ASN A 932 23.69 -35.86 -44.38
CA ASN A 932 24.22 -37.16 -44.81
C ASN A 932 23.73 -38.35 -43.96
N LYS A 933 22.46 -38.34 -43.53
CA LYS A 933 21.84 -39.32 -42.62
C LYS A 933 22.43 -39.37 -41.19
N VAL A 934 23.33 -38.45 -40.84
CA VAL A 934 23.72 -38.25 -39.44
C VAL A 934 22.66 -37.37 -38.80
N GLY A 935 22.05 -37.85 -37.70
CA GLY A 935 21.07 -37.07 -36.94
C GLY A 935 21.64 -35.74 -36.45
N LEU A 936 20.77 -34.76 -36.24
CA LEU A 936 21.12 -33.50 -35.59
C LEU A 936 21.18 -33.73 -34.08
N SER A 937 22.30 -33.34 -33.47
CA SER A 937 22.60 -33.54 -32.06
C SER A 937 23.00 -32.22 -31.43
N ILE A 938 22.28 -31.76 -30.41
CA ILE A 938 22.59 -30.54 -29.66
C ILE A 938 22.92 -30.92 -28.23
N THR A 939 24.15 -30.68 -27.79
CA THR A 939 24.58 -30.86 -26.39
C THR A 939 24.40 -29.55 -25.63
N PHE A 940 23.72 -29.61 -24.49
CA PHE A 940 23.29 -28.45 -23.71
C PHE A 940 24.30 -28.03 -22.63
N ASN A 941 24.20 -26.77 -22.21
CA ASN A 941 24.89 -26.21 -21.04
C ASN A 941 23.87 -25.71 -20.01
N ALA A 942 24.33 -25.11 -18.91
CA ALA A 942 23.49 -24.62 -17.81
C ALA A 942 22.48 -23.51 -18.20
N ASN A 943 22.60 -22.90 -19.38
CA ASN A 943 21.62 -21.90 -19.84
C ASN A 943 20.43 -22.53 -20.59
N ALA A 944 20.43 -23.84 -20.83
CA ALA A 944 19.38 -24.54 -21.56
C ALA A 944 18.15 -24.81 -20.67
N THR A 945 17.38 -23.77 -20.36
CA THR A 945 16.13 -23.89 -19.59
C THR A 945 15.03 -24.62 -20.40
N PRO A 946 13.96 -25.13 -19.75
CA PRO A 946 12.83 -25.75 -20.46
C PRO A 946 12.23 -24.86 -21.56
N SER A 947 12.13 -23.54 -21.31
CA SER A 947 11.63 -22.58 -22.31
C SER A 947 12.58 -22.41 -23.50
N ALA A 948 13.89 -22.40 -23.26
CA ALA A 948 14.90 -22.33 -24.32
C ALA A 948 14.94 -23.60 -25.16
N VAL A 949 14.88 -24.78 -24.53
CA VAL A 949 14.85 -26.09 -25.22
C VAL A 949 13.55 -26.27 -26.01
N GLN A 950 12.41 -25.84 -25.45
CA GLN A 950 11.14 -25.79 -26.19
C GLN A 950 11.22 -24.88 -27.41
N ALA A 951 11.76 -23.66 -27.27
CA ALA A 951 11.95 -22.74 -28.38
C ALA A 951 12.88 -23.33 -29.45
N LEU A 952 13.94 -24.04 -29.05
CA LEU A 952 14.84 -24.74 -29.96
C LEU A 952 14.13 -25.86 -30.73
N LEU A 953 13.36 -26.71 -30.03
CA LEU A 953 12.60 -27.79 -30.67
C LEU A 953 11.64 -27.26 -31.74
N ARG A 954 10.98 -26.13 -31.45
CA ARG A 954 10.09 -25.39 -32.38
C ARG A 954 10.81 -24.72 -33.55
N ASN A 955 12.14 -24.75 -33.56
CA ASN A 955 12.98 -24.19 -34.62
C ASN A 955 13.77 -25.26 -35.38
N ILE A 956 13.49 -26.54 -35.18
CA ILE A 956 14.08 -27.60 -36.00
C ILE A 956 13.34 -27.69 -37.34
N THR A 957 14.11 -27.71 -38.42
CA THR A 957 13.63 -27.69 -39.80
C THR A 957 14.11 -28.91 -40.58
N PHE A 958 13.35 -29.24 -41.63
CA PHE A 958 13.70 -30.23 -42.64
C PHE A 958 13.77 -29.59 -44.03
N ILE A 959 14.78 -29.97 -44.80
CA ILE A 959 14.89 -29.68 -46.24
C ILE A 959 15.52 -30.86 -46.98
N ASN A 960 15.14 -31.08 -48.24
CA ASN A 960 15.87 -31.96 -49.16
C ASN A 960 16.58 -31.12 -50.21
N SER A 961 17.90 -31.29 -50.34
CA SER A 961 18.76 -30.45 -51.18
C SER A 961 18.80 -30.83 -52.67
N THR A 962 17.97 -31.77 -53.14
CA THR A 962 17.97 -32.24 -54.55
C THR A 962 16.68 -31.93 -55.29
N ALA A 963 16.80 -31.78 -56.61
CA ALA A 963 15.68 -31.75 -57.54
C ALA A 963 15.16 -33.15 -57.92
N THR A 964 15.83 -34.24 -57.57
CA THR A 964 15.42 -35.63 -57.87
C THR A 964 14.94 -36.37 -56.61
N ARG A 965 14.28 -35.65 -55.71
CA ARG A 965 13.91 -36.14 -54.38
C ARG A 965 12.86 -37.26 -54.46
N SER A 966 12.98 -38.25 -53.58
CA SER A 966 11.96 -39.31 -53.46
C SER A 966 10.77 -38.78 -52.68
N THR A 967 9.57 -39.02 -53.21
CA THR A 967 8.28 -38.66 -52.59
C THR A 967 7.83 -39.59 -51.46
N VAL A 968 8.60 -40.64 -51.14
CA VAL A 968 8.29 -41.55 -50.03
C VAL A 968 8.32 -40.78 -48.69
N THR A 969 7.29 -40.91 -47.86
CA THR A 969 7.22 -40.23 -46.56
C THR A 969 8.44 -40.55 -45.67
N ARG A 970 9.03 -39.53 -45.05
CA ARG A 970 10.10 -39.71 -44.03
C ARG A 970 9.50 -39.80 -42.64
N THR A 971 10.16 -40.52 -41.74
CA THR A 971 9.82 -40.49 -40.30
C THR A 971 10.97 -39.85 -39.54
N VAL A 972 10.69 -38.76 -38.83
CA VAL A 972 11.63 -38.11 -37.90
C VAL A 972 11.34 -38.57 -36.48
N ARG A 973 12.39 -38.78 -35.69
CA ARG A 973 12.35 -39.13 -34.27
C ARG A 973 13.11 -38.11 -33.45
N VAL A 974 12.54 -37.71 -32.31
CA VAL A 974 13.14 -36.78 -31.36
C VAL A 974 13.24 -37.43 -29.98
N ILE A 975 14.38 -37.20 -29.31
CA ILE A 975 14.61 -37.53 -27.90
C ILE A 975 15.29 -36.32 -27.24
N VAL A 976 14.95 -36.07 -25.98
CA VAL A 976 15.69 -35.15 -25.09
C VAL A 976 16.20 -35.92 -23.88
N THR A 977 17.43 -35.67 -23.46
CA THR A 977 17.96 -36.09 -22.15
C THR A 977 18.18 -34.86 -21.29
N ASP A 978 17.85 -34.95 -20.01
CA ASP A 978 17.94 -33.85 -19.02
C ASP A 978 19.40 -33.56 -18.58
N GLY A 979 20.26 -34.58 -18.61
CA GLY A 979 21.63 -34.48 -18.10
C GLY A 979 21.79 -34.97 -16.66
N ASP A 980 20.67 -35.14 -15.95
CA ASP A 980 20.57 -35.65 -14.59
C ASP A 980 20.29 -37.17 -14.55
N GLY A 981 19.98 -37.77 -15.71
CA GLY A 981 19.92 -39.22 -15.92
C GLY A 981 18.66 -39.69 -16.65
N GLY A 982 17.72 -38.81 -16.89
CA GLY A 982 16.46 -39.08 -17.57
C GLY A 982 16.57 -38.92 -19.08
N THR A 983 15.74 -39.69 -19.77
CA THR A 983 15.65 -39.70 -21.23
C THR A 983 14.19 -39.76 -21.61
N SER A 984 13.74 -38.78 -22.40
CA SER A 984 12.35 -38.69 -22.82
C SER A 984 11.93 -39.93 -23.61
N VAL A 985 10.63 -40.24 -23.53
CA VAL A 985 10.04 -41.16 -24.50
C VAL A 985 10.21 -40.53 -25.89
N ALA A 986 10.64 -41.33 -26.85
CA ALA A 986 10.88 -40.84 -28.19
C ALA A 986 9.56 -40.52 -28.91
N VAL A 987 9.45 -39.30 -29.41
CA VAL A 987 8.32 -38.86 -30.23
C VAL A 987 8.70 -38.93 -31.71
N THR A 988 7.71 -39.18 -32.56
CA THR A 988 7.93 -39.31 -34.01
C THR A 988 6.92 -38.52 -34.82
N LYS A 989 7.36 -37.97 -35.95
CA LYS A 989 6.51 -37.24 -36.90
C LYS A 989 6.77 -37.69 -38.33
N SER A 990 5.74 -37.66 -39.17
CA SER A 990 5.86 -37.97 -40.60
C SER A 990 6.09 -36.71 -41.43
N ILE A 991 6.98 -36.79 -42.42
CA ILE A 991 7.25 -35.72 -43.39
C ILE A 991 6.83 -36.21 -44.77
N THR A 992 5.77 -35.63 -45.33
CA THR A 992 5.32 -35.91 -46.70
C THR A 992 6.14 -35.07 -47.70
N VAL A 993 6.62 -35.68 -48.79
CA VAL A 993 7.55 -35.04 -49.73
C VAL A 993 6.91 -34.96 -51.12
N ALA A 994 6.74 -33.75 -51.66
CA ALA A 994 6.15 -33.51 -52.98
C ALA A 994 7.17 -33.70 -54.14
N ALA A 995 6.64 -33.87 -55.36
CA ALA A 995 7.43 -34.02 -56.59
C ALA A 995 8.10 -32.69 -57.04
N PRO A 996 9.14 -32.73 -57.89
CA PRO A 996 9.75 -31.54 -58.52
C PRO A 996 8.89 -30.99 -59.69
N ASN A 997 8.93 -29.67 -59.99
CA ASN A 997 8.17 -28.98 -61.06
C ASN A 997 9.09 -28.43 -62.18
N ASP A 998 8.74 -28.60 -63.46
CA ASP A 998 9.44 -28.07 -64.64
C ASP A 998 8.72 -26.83 -65.24
N PRO A 999 9.42 -25.78 -65.73
CA PRO A 999 8.75 -24.62 -66.35
C PRO A 999 8.34 -24.80 -67.83
N PRO A 1000 7.27 -24.11 -68.30
CA PRO A 1000 6.85 -24.14 -69.70
C PRO A 1000 7.85 -23.48 -70.65
N VAL A 1001 7.82 -23.90 -71.91
CA VAL A 1001 8.67 -23.38 -72.99
C VAL A 1001 7.82 -22.76 -74.10
N VAL A 1002 8.09 -21.48 -74.41
CA VAL A 1002 7.58 -20.79 -75.60
C VAL A 1002 8.65 -20.85 -76.69
N GLY A 1003 8.33 -21.48 -77.82
CA GLY A 1003 9.23 -21.68 -78.96
C GLY A 1003 8.78 -20.93 -80.21
N ALA A 1004 9.64 -20.91 -81.24
CA ALA A 1004 9.40 -20.30 -82.56
C ALA A 1004 9.00 -18.80 -82.59
N PHE A 1005 8.95 -18.12 -81.44
CA PHE A 1005 8.60 -16.69 -81.35
C PHE A 1005 9.81 -15.79 -81.66
N ALA A 1006 10.20 -15.69 -82.94
CA ALA A 1006 11.43 -15.02 -83.39
C ALA A 1006 11.24 -14.22 -84.70
N GLY A 1007 12.22 -13.37 -85.03
CA GLY A 1007 12.22 -12.54 -86.24
C GLY A 1007 11.58 -11.16 -86.05
N GLY A 1008 10.90 -10.64 -87.08
CA GLY A 1008 10.21 -9.36 -87.02
C GLY A 1008 8.95 -9.32 -87.88
N VAL A 1009 7.97 -8.49 -87.48
CA VAL A 1009 6.73 -8.24 -88.21
C VAL A 1009 6.66 -6.79 -88.65
N ASN A 1010 6.13 -6.55 -89.85
CA ASN A 1010 5.95 -5.21 -90.39
C ASN A 1010 4.52 -4.70 -90.12
N TYR A 1011 4.39 -3.49 -89.59
CA TYR A 1011 3.11 -2.80 -89.42
C TYR A 1011 3.14 -1.48 -90.21
N SER A 1012 2.17 -1.31 -91.12
CA SER A 1012 2.00 -0.06 -91.86
C SER A 1012 1.04 0.90 -91.14
N PRO A 1013 1.43 2.15 -90.87
CA PRO A 1013 0.57 3.17 -90.27
C PRO A 1013 -0.81 3.29 -90.94
N GLY A 1014 -1.87 3.38 -90.12
CA GLY A 1014 -3.26 3.41 -90.60
C GLY A 1014 -3.82 2.06 -91.10
N GLY A 1015 -3.00 1.01 -91.17
CA GLY A 1015 -3.39 -0.33 -91.59
C GLY A 1015 -4.21 -1.13 -90.57
N ASN A 1016 -4.57 -2.35 -90.96
CA ASN A 1016 -5.19 -3.34 -90.07
C ASN A 1016 -4.17 -3.86 -89.04
N ALA A 1017 -4.67 -4.43 -87.94
CA ALA A 1017 -3.82 -5.07 -86.95
C ALA A 1017 -3.04 -6.25 -87.56
N VAL A 1018 -1.77 -6.43 -87.17
CA VAL A 1018 -0.90 -7.51 -87.65
C VAL A 1018 -0.69 -8.54 -86.56
N ALA A 1019 -0.71 -9.83 -86.89
CA ALA A 1019 -0.35 -10.89 -85.95
C ALA A 1019 1.14 -10.78 -85.59
N LEU A 1020 1.47 -10.94 -84.31
CA LEU A 1020 2.87 -10.85 -83.87
C LEU A 1020 3.69 -12.02 -84.38
N ASP A 1021 3.12 -13.22 -84.33
CA ASP A 1021 3.82 -14.47 -84.67
C ASP A 1021 2.80 -15.55 -85.03
N ASP A 1022 2.83 -16.05 -86.26
CA ASP A 1022 1.86 -17.03 -86.75
C ASP A 1022 2.32 -18.49 -86.53
N ASP A 1023 3.59 -18.72 -86.17
CA ASP A 1023 4.19 -20.06 -86.03
C ASP A 1023 4.67 -20.43 -84.60
N ALA A 1024 4.57 -19.52 -83.63
CA ALA A 1024 4.91 -19.73 -82.21
C ALA A 1024 4.38 -21.07 -81.63
N THR A 1025 5.17 -21.73 -80.79
CA THR A 1025 4.84 -23.01 -80.16
C THR A 1025 4.81 -22.93 -78.64
N VAL A 1026 4.01 -23.76 -77.98
CA VAL A 1026 3.94 -23.87 -76.50
C VAL A 1026 4.06 -25.33 -76.09
N ASN A 1027 5.01 -25.65 -75.22
CA ASN A 1027 5.22 -27.00 -74.68
C ASN A 1027 5.51 -26.94 -73.18
N ASP A 1028 4.96 -27.89 -72.43
CA ASP A 1028 5.24 -28.08 -71.02
C ASP A 1028 5.39 -29.59 -70.75
N ALA A 1029 6.39 -29.98 -69.95
CA ALA A 1029 6.79 -31.38 -69.82
C ALA A 1029 5.97 -32.14 -68.77
N ASP A 1030 5.53 -31.45 -67.73
CA ASP A 1030 4.84 -32.01 -66.57
C ASP A 1030 3.43 -31.42 -66.35
N SER A 1031 3.09 -30.27 -66.94
CA SER A 1031 1.72 -29.73 -66.89
C SER A 1031 0.87 -30.10 -68.12
N ALA A 1032 -0.27 -30.76 -67.88
CA ALA A 1032 -1.24 -31.14 -68.93
C ALA A 1032 -2.13 -29.96 -69.40
N ASN A 1033 -2.24 -28.91 -68.58
CA ASN A 1033 -2.93 -27.66 -68.87
C ASN A 1033 -2.28 -26.51 -68.07
N PHE A 1034 -2.71 -25.28 -68.32
CA PHE A 1034 -2.19 -24.07 -67.69
C PHE A 1034 -3.17 -23.44 -66.69
N ASP A 1035 -3.99 -24.22 -65.98
CA ASP A 1035 -4.99 -23.68 -65.04
C ASP A 1035 -4.35 -22.72 -64.02
N SER A 1036 -4.97 -21.58 -63.72
CA SER A 1036 -4.41 -20.50 -62.87
C SER A 1036 -3.10 -19.84 -63.34
N GLY A 1037 -2.48 -20.35 -64.40
CA GLY A 1037 -1.31 -19.76 -65.07
C GLY A 1037 -1.65 -18.48 -65.83
N THR A 1038 -0.62 -17.86 -66.42
CA THR A 1038 -0.78 -16.58 -67.12
C THR A 1038 0.10 -16.45 -68.36
N LEU A 1039 -0.40 -15.74 -69.38
CA LEU A 1039 0.39 -15.25 -70.51
C LEU A 1039 0.45 -13.73 -70.47
N THR A 1040 1.66 -13.18 -70.44
CA THR A 1040 1.87 -11.72 -70.44
C THR A 1040 2.60 -11.28 -71.70
N ILE A 1041 1.99 -10.38 -72.47
CA ILE A 1041 2.56 -9.75 -73.66
C ILE A 1041 2.80 -8.25 -73.36
N SER A 1042 4.01 -7.76 -73.58
CA SER A 1042 4.40 -6.39 -73.23
C SER A 1042 5.31 -5.75 -74.27
N LEU A 1043 5.21 -4.43 -74.47
CA LEU A 1043 6.17 -3.67 -75.27
C LEU A 1043 7.32 -3.23 -74.37
N THR A 1044 8.50 -3.80 -74.57
CA THR A 1044 9.68 -3.55 -73.72
C THR A 1044 10.60 -2.45 -74.25
N ALA A 1045 10.48 -2.10 -75.54
CA ALA A 1045 11.23 -0.98 -76.14
C ALA A 1045 10.37 -0.18 -77.12
N ASN A 1046 10.57 1.13 -77.11
CA ASN A 1046 9.99 2.12 -78.03
C ASN A 1046 8.45 2.19 -78.10
N GLY A 1047 7.71 1.46 -77.26
CA GLY A 1047 6.25 1.47 -77.23
C GLY A 1047 5.64 2.82 -76.88
N GLN A 1048 4.57 3.18 -77.57
CA GLN A 1048 3.78 4.40 -77.38
C GLN A 1048 2.45 4.12 -76.67
N SER A 1049 1.87 5.13 -76.03
CA SER A 1049 0.53 5.01 -75.42
C SER A 1049 -0.59 4.74 -76.44
N THR A 1050 -0.34 5.01 -77.71
CA THR A 1050 -1.26 4.71 -78.81
C THR A 1050 -1.09 3.30 -79.40
N ASP A 1051 -0.10 2.56 -78.93
CA ASP A 1051 0.12 1.18 -79.36
C ASP A 1051 -0.82 0.23 -78.59
N VAL A 1052 -1.44 -0.68 -79.34
CA VAL A 1052 -2.44 -1.63 -78.86
C VAL A 1052 -1.97 -3.05 -79.14
N LEU A 1053 -1.89 -3.86 -78.09
CA LEU A 1053 -1.73 -5.31 -78.13
C LEU A 1053 -3.09 -5.94 -77.86
N ALA A 1054 -3.62 -6.69 -78.82
CA ALA A 1054 -4.98 -7.24 -78.75
C ALA A 1054 -5.03 -8.71 -79.18
N ILE A 1055 -6.10 -9.40 -78.81
CA ILE A 1055 -6.38 -10.77 -79.25
C ILE A 1055 -7.28 -10.70 -80.50
N ARG A 1056 -6.85 -11.33 -81.60
CA ARG A 1056 -7.65 -11.46 -82.83
C ARG A 1056 -8.83 -12.38 -82.55
N ASN A 1057 -10.03 -11.94 -82.93
CA ASN A 1057 -11.25 -12.75 -82.83
C ASN A 1057 -11.49 -13.48 -84.16
N ASP A 1058 -11.04 -14.72 -84.25
CA ASP A 1058 -11.17 -15.59 -85.42
C ASP A 1058 -12.53 -16.31 -85.48
N GLY A 1059 -13.29 -16.31 -84.38
CA GLY A 1059 -14.60 -16.95 -84.26
C GLY A 1059 -14.63 -18.05 -83.20
N THR A 1060 -15.74 -18.79 -83.14
CA THR A 1060 -15.95 -19.88 -82.16
C THR A 1060 -15.87 -21.29 -82.79
N GLY A 1061 -15.48 -21.40 -84.06
CA GLY A 1061 -15.31 -22.68 -84.75
C GLY A 1061 -14.07 -23.45 -84.27
N ALA A 1062 -14.00 -24.74 -84.59
CA ALA A 1062 -12.87 -25.60 -84.19
C ALA A 1062 -11.51 -25.00 -84.62
N GLY A 1063 -10.57 -24.92 -83.67
CA GLY A 1063 -9.24 -24.35 -83.90
C GLY A 1063 -9.16 -22.82 -83.89
N GLN A 1064 -10.29 -22.10 -83.76
CA GLN A 1064 -10.33 -20.64 -83.76
C GLN A 1064 -10.24 -20.05 -82.35
N ILE A 1065 -9.64 -18.87 -82.24
CA ILE A 1065 -9.65 -18.07 -81.01
C ILE A 1065 -10.81 -17.08 -81.05
N GLY A 1066 -11.69 -17.17 -80.05
CA GLY A 1066 -12.86 -16.31 -79.91
C GLY A 1066 -12.69 -15.31 -78.77
N VAL A 1067 -13.11 -14.07 -78.98
CA VAL A 1067 -13.11 -13.01 -77.95
C VAL A 1067 -14.54 -12.51 -77.71
N SER A 1068 -15.00 -12.53 -76.46
CA SER A 1068 -16.30 -12.00 -76.06
C SER A 1068 -16.23 -11.34 -74.69
N GLY A 1069 -16.44 -10.02 -74.63
CA GLY A 1069 -16.19 -9.25 -73.41
C GLY A 1069 -14.73 -9.34 -72.99
N GLY A 1070 -14.47 -9.63 -71.71
CA GLY A 1070 -13.13 -9.90 -71.17
C GLY A 1070 -12.67 -11.36 -71.29
N ASN A 1071 -13.44 -12.23 -71.96
CA ASN A 1071 -13.15 -13.65 -72.06
C ASN A 1071 -12.48 -13.99 -73.39
N VAL A 1072 -11.56 -14.96 -73.34
CA VAL A 1072 -10.96 -15.59 -74.51
C VAL A 1072 -11.31 -17.08 -74.55
N SER A 1073 -11.60 -17.59 -75.75
CA SER A 1073 -12.06 -18.95 -76.00
C SER A 1073 -11.29 -19.61 -77.14
N PHE A 1074 -11.21 -20.94 -77.15
CA PHE A 1074 -10.66 -21.75 -78.23
C PHE A 1074 -11.68 -22.82 -78.62
N GLY A 1075 -12.08 -22.86 -79.91
CA GLY A 1075 -13.11 -23.80 -80.36
C GLY A 1075 -14.48 -23.60 -79.68
N GLY A 1076 -14.77 -22.38 -79.21
CA GLY A 1076 -15.99 -22.05 -78.47
C GLY A 1076 -15.95 -22.32 -76.96
N VAL A 1077 -14.85 -22.88 -76.42
CA VAL A 1077 -14.67 -23.11 -74.98
C VAL A 1077 -13.81 -22.00 -74.38
N THR A 1078 -14.29 -21.34 -73.32
CA THR A 1078 -13.53 -20.30 -72.61
C THR A 1078 -12.27 -20.89 -71.97
N ILE A 1079 -11.10 -20.36 -72.32
CA ILE A 1079 -9.80 -20.78 -71.80
C ILE A 1079 -9.22 -19.79 -70.79
N GLY A 1080 -9.70 -18.54 -70.77
CA GLY A 1080 -9.22 -17.56 -69.79
C GLY A 1080 -9.90 -16.21 -69.90
N THR A 1081 -9.42 -15.27 -69.09
CA THR A 1081 -9.81 -13.86 -69.12
C THR A 1081 -8.60 -13.00 -69.41
N PHE A 1082 -8.78 -11.86 -70.09
CA PHE A 1082 -7.68 -10.96 -70.43
C PHE A 1082 -7.94 -9.53 -69.97
N THR A 1083 -6.86 -8.83 -69.66
CA THR A 1083 -6.86 -7.43 -69.22
C THR A 1083 -5.67 -6.68 -69.85
N GLY A 1084 -5.77 -5.35 -69.91
CA GLY A 1084 -4.71 -4.51 -70.49
C GLY A 1084 -4.70 -4.54 -72.02
N GLY A 1085 -3.53 -4.27 -72.61
CA GLY A 1085 -3.34 -4.24 -74.07
C GLY A 1085 -3.51 -2.85 -74.72
N THR A 1086 -3.85 -1.81 -73.96
CA THR A 1086 -3.95 -0.43 -74.45
C THR A 1086 -3.09 0.51 -73.60
N SER A 1087 -2.79 1.72 -74.09
CA SER A 1087 -2.08 2.75 -73.31
C SER A 1087 -0.70 2.33 -72.79
N LYS A 1088 0.02 1.48 -73.55
CA LYS A 1088 1.32 0.88 -73.16
C LYS A 1088 1.24 -0.08 -71.96
N VAL A 1089 0.05 -0.39 -71.47
CA VAL A 1089 -0.17 -1.47 -70.50
C VAL A 1089 -0.12 -2.79 -71.27
N GLY A 1090 0.74 -3.71 -70.84
CA GLY A 1090 0.83 -5.04 -71.43
C GLY A 1090 -0.51 -5.78 -71.42
N LEU A 1091 -0.70 -6.70 -72.36
CA LEU A 1091 -1.83 -7.61 -72.39
C LEU A 1091 -1.53 -8.79 -71.47
N LYS A 1092 -2.35 -9.02 -70.44
CA LYS A 1092 -2.24 -10.15 -69.53
C LYS A 1092 -3.47 -11.05 -69.64
N ILE A 1093 -3.26 -12.33 -69.88
CA ILE A 1093 -4.29 -13.36 -69.91
C ILE A 1093 -4.09 -14.27 -68.69
N THR A 1094 -5.15 -14.51 -67.92
CA THR A 1094 -5.19 -15.49 -66.83
C THR A 1094 -6.01 -16.70 -67.27
N PHE A 1095 -5.44 -17.89 -67.10
CA PHE A 1095 -5.97 -19.14 -67.62
C PHE A 1095 -6.87 -19.88 -66.64
N ASN A 1096 -7.70 -20.75 -67.21
CA ASN A 1096 -8.50 -21.75 -66.48
C ASN A 1096 -8.12 -23.18 -66.92
N ALA A 1097 -8.73 -24.19 -66.29
CA ALA A 1097 -8.50 -25.61 -66.57
C ALA A 1097 -8.69 -26.06 -68.04
N SER A 1098 -9.35 -25.28 -68.88
CA SER A 1098 -9.52 -25.59 -70.32
C SER A 1098 -8.33 -25.13 -71.19
N SER A 1099 -7.34 -24.44 -70.59
CA SER A 1099 -6.13 -23.95 -71.25
C SER A 1099 -5.12 -25.07 -71.51
N THR A 1100 -5.36 -25.89 -72.52
CA THR A 1100 -4.39 -26.90 -72.98
C THR A 1100 -3.21 -26.25 -73.73
N PRO A 1101 -2.04 -26.92 -73.86
CA PRO A 1101 -0.93 -26.43 -74.67
C PRO A 1101 -1.34 -26.04 -76.10
N VAL A 1102 -2.25 -26.82 -76.71
CA VAL A 1102 -2.80 -26.52 -78.05
C VAL A 1102 -3.60 -25.23 -78.06
N ALA A 1103 -4.43 -24.99 -77.04
CA ALA A 1103 -5.23 -23.78 -76.93
C ALA A 1103 -4.36 -22.54 -76.66
N ILE A 1104 -3.35 -22.65 -75.79
CA ILE A 1104 -2.43 -21.54 -75.50
C ILE A 1104 -1.52 -21.24 -76.69
N GLN A 1105 -1.10 -22.26 -77.43
CA GLN A 1105 -0.38 -22.07 -78.69
C GLN A 1105 -1.22 -21.30 -79.72
N ALA A 1106 -2.49 -21.69 -79.90
CA ALA A 1106 -3.40 -20.96 -80.80
C ALA A 1106 -3.65 -19.52 -80.33
N LEU A 1107 -3.77 -19.31 -79.02
CA LEU A 1107 -3.94 -17.98 -78.43
C LEU A 1107 -2.71 -17.09 -78.66
N LEU A 1108 -1.51 -17.62 -78.45
CA LEU A 1108 -0.27 -16.87 -78.67
C LEU A 1108 -0.16 -16.40 -80.13
N ARG A 1109 -0.61 -17.23 -81.08
CA ARG A 1109 -0.67 -16.89 -82.52
C ARG A 1109 -1.77 -15.90 -82.88
N ALA A 1110 -2.79 -15.76 -82.05
CA ALA A 1110 -3.85 -14.78 -82.23
C ALA A 1110 -3.51 -13.39 -81.65
N ILE A 1111 -2.35 -13.20 -81.02
CA ILE A 1111 -1.97 -11.88 -80.51
C ILE A 1111 -1.55 -10.97 -81.66
N THR A 1112 -2.11 -9.75 -81.66
CA THR A 1112 -1.93 -8.75 -82.70
C THR A 1112 -1.42 -7.44 -82.15
N PHE A 1113 -0.81 -6.65 -83.03
CA PHE A 1113 -0.40 -5.28 -82.78
C PHE A 1113 -1.08 -4.32 -83.75
N LYS A 1114 -1.48 -3.15 -83.25
CA LYS A 1114 -1.91 -1.99 -84.03
C LYS A 1114 -1.51 -0.71 -83.32
N SER A 1115 -1.27 0.37 -84.06
CA SER A 1115 -1.21 1.73 -83.48
C SER A 1115 -2.48 2.50 -83.82
N THR A 1116 -3.03 3.26 -82.85
CA THR A 1116 -4.21 4.11 -83.05
C THR A 1116 -3.87 5.44 -83.72
N LEU A 1117 -2.59 5.78 -83.86
CA LEU A 1117 -2.14 6.94 -84.65
C LEU A 1117 -2.11 6.61 -86.14
N ALA A 1118 -2.58 7.56 -86.96
CA ALA A 1118 -2.42 7.50 -88.40
C ALA A 1118 -0.95 7.60 -88.84
N ASN A 1119 -0.09 8.25 -88.04
CA ASN A 1119 1.34 8.42 -88.28
C ASN A 1119 2.16 8.21 -86.98
N PRO A 1120 2.36 6.97 -86.52
CA PRO A 1120 3.19 6.68 -85.34
C PRO A 1120 4.68 6.86 -85.66
N VAL A 1121 5.51 6.99 -84.61
CA VAL A 1121 6.97 7.11 -84.78
C VAL A 1121 7.52 5.81 -85.37
N THR A 1122 8.41 5.93 -86.36
CA THR A 1122 8.91 4.83 -87.21
C THR A 1122 9.91 3.89 -86.52
N THR A 1123 10.41 4.22 -85.31
CA THR A 1123 11.32 3.35 -84.55
C THR A 1123 10.66 2.01 -84.23
N ALA A 1124 11.32 0.89 -84.55
CA ALA A 1124 10.77 -0.44 -84.28
C ALA A 1124 10.46 -0.66 -82.80
N ARG A 1125 9.35 -1.34 -82.50
CA ARG A 1125 8.97 -1.75 -81.15
C ARG A 1125 9.56 -3.11 -80.83
N THR A 1126 9.87 -3.37 -79.57
CA THR A 1126 10.17 -4.73 -79.11
C THR A 1126 9.01 -5.24 -78.28
N VAL A 1127 8.42 -6.37 -78.68
CA VAL A 1127 7.40 -7.08 -77.91
C VAL A 1127 8.02 -8.28 -77.19
N ARG A 1128 7.57 -8.56 -75.97
CA ARG A 1128 8.00 -9.67 -75.11
C ARG A 1128 6.81 -10.50 -74.67
N ALA A 1129 6.94 -11.83 -74.75
CA ALA A 1129 5.98 -12.80 -74.21
C ALA A 1129 6.61 -13.63 -73.08
N ILE A 1130 5.86 -13.88 -72.02
CA ILE A 1130 6.21 -14.75 -70.88
C ILE A 1130 4.99 -15.59 -70.52
N LEU A 1131 5.18 -16.91 -70.36
CA LEU A 1131 4.15 -17.86 -69.99
C LEU A 1131 4.45 -18.46 -68.61
N THR A 1132 3.45 -18.55 -67.74
CA THR A 1132 3.52 -19.27 -66.46
C THR A 1132 2.50 -20.41 -66.47
N ASP A 1133 2.89 -21.57 -65.96
CA ASP A 1133 1.98 -22.69 -65.71
C ASP A 1133 1.16 -22.47 -64.42
N GLY A 1134 0.32 -23.45 -64.09
CA GLY A 1134 -0.49 -23.46 -62.86
C GLY A 1134 0.22 -24.00 -61.62
N ASP A 1135 1.37 -24.64 -61.82
CA ASP A 1135 2.08 -25.44 -60.84
C ASP A 1135 3.33 -24.71 -60.28
N GLY A 1136 3.64 -23.52 -60.83
CA GLY A 1136 4.61 -22.55 -60.32
C GLY A 1136 5.80 -22.26 -61.24
N GLY A 1137 5.88 -22.86 -62.43
CA GLY A 1137 6.93 -22.63 -63.41
C GLY A 1137 6.69 -21.41 -64.30
N THR A 1138 7.78 -20.74 -64.70
CA THR A 1138 7.75 -19.56 -65.58
C THR A 1138 8.73 -19.73 -66.73
N SER A 1139 8.26 -19.54 -67.97
CA SER A 1139 9.07 -19.64 -69.17
C SER A 1139 10.16 -18.57 -69.23
N ALA A 1140 11.23 -18.85 -69.96
CA ALA A 1140 12.13 -17.79 -70.42
C ALA A 1140 11.34 -16.75 -71.25
N ALA A 1141 11.76 -15.49 -71.18
CA ALA A 1141 11.13 -14.43 -71.96
C ALA A 1141 11.56 -14.48 -73.43
N VAL A 1142 10.60 -14.56 -74.34
CA VAL A 1142 10.84 -14.47 -75.80
C VAL A 1142 10.49 -13.09 -76.31
N THR A 1143 11.22 -12.60 -77.32
CA THR A 1143 11.05 -11.24 -77.85
C THR A 1143 11.05 -11.18 -79.37
N LYS A 1144 10.33 -10.20 -79.93
CA LYS A 1144 10.22 -9.98 -81.36
C LYS A 1144 10.17 -8.49 -81.70
N ALA A 1145 10.67 -8.10 -82.89
CA ALA A 1145 10.61 -6.71 -83.36
C ALA A 1145 9.34 -6.45 -84.17
N ILE A 1146 8.72 -5.28 -83.98
CA ILE A 1146 7.63 -4.77 -84.81
C ILE A 1146 8.16 -3.55 -85.55
N ASN A 1147 8.43 -3.71 -86.85
CA ASN A 1147 8.94 -2.64 -87.71
C ASN A 1147 7.77 -1.79 -88.19
N ILE A 1148 7.83 -0.49 -87.94
CA ILE A 1148 6.83 0.47 -88.41
C ILE A 1148 7.29 0.96 -89.79
N VAL A 1149 6.65 0.47 -90.87
CA VAL A 1149 7.09 0.65 -92.27
C VAL A 1149 6.12 1.40 -93.16
#